data_AF-A0A8D9G6M1-F1
#
_entry.id   AF-A0A8D9G6M1-F1
#
_cell.length_a   1.000
_cell.length_b   1.000
_cell.length_c   1.000
_cell.angle_alpha   90.00
_cell.angle_beta   90.00
_cell.angle_gamma   90.00
#
_symmetry.space_group_name_H-M   'P 1'
#
loop_
_entity.id
_entity.type
_entity.pdbx_description
1 polymer ?
#
loop_
_entity_poly.entity_id
_entity_poly.type
_entity_poly.pdbx_seq_one_letter_code
_entity_poly.pdbx_strand_id
1 'polypeptide(L)'
;MAGDAETQISSTKRHGGGWITFPFMIATLLGLTIAAWGWLLNLIVYLIEEFNVKSIAAAQITNIFSGCICMVPAIGAIAADSFFGTIPVISVSAFVSLVGVSLLTLTATLDSLRPNPCDTASSLCQSPSKSQLGVLYTAITLASIGTGGTRFTLATAGANQYEKTKDQGSFFNWFFFTTYLAGAISATAIVYSEDNVSWTFWFGLCVAANFFSFLVFILGRRFYKHDKPLGSPFTSLLRVIFAAVFKRKAVVSTNEKDYYSESLSMPTNSLRFFNRAALKQEDEVKPDGTVQNPWRLCSVQQVEDFKAVIRIIPLALAIIFLSTPIAMQLSLTVLQGLVMDRRLGPNFKIPAGSLQVITLLSTCLFIIVNDRLLYPFYRKLTGKFLTPLQQVGIGHVFNILSMAMTAIVEAKRLKIVENGHFLESSSIADMSVLWLFPPLVIVGIGEAFHFPGNVALCYQEFPESMRSTATSITSVVIGICFYTSTALIDLLQRTTAWLPDDINHGRVDNVYWVLVIGGVLNLGYFLVCSWLYKYRNLEDDVSGDIEVQHSGDPSSKRGGWITFPFIIAILADSFFGDIPVILASTFLSLLGISLLTLIAFSDYLRPRPCEPGSILCQSPSDLQLGILYVVLALVTTGTAGTRVALASAGANQYEKPKDQGTFFNCYFLMVNTGAIISATAIVYTQDNASWKLGFGLCAAANLISFVLFISGKRLYKHNKPMGSPFTSLVRVIVAATVKRKAVISSKDEDYYHHGLGQKNKNSAVVPSQSFRFFNRATLKTEGESGDTTNNKWRLCSVQEVEDFKAVLRLLPLWLSIIFISIPIAVQSSLMVLQALVTDRVLSPHFKVSAGSIQVIAIIFSCIFIIMNNWFFYPMYHKLTNKVMTPLQKIGMGHVFTILSMAISAVVESKRLKTVQNEHLMSCYGCFLLL
;
A
#
# COMPACT_ATOMS: atom_id res chain seq x y z
N MET A 1 26.17 -63.12 -9.22
CA MET A 1 27.05 -62.25 -10.03
C MET A 1 26.15 -61.61 -11.09
N ALA A 2 26.02 -60.29 -11.22
CA ALA A 2 26.35 -59.19 -10.33
C ALA A 2 25.08 -58.30 -10.20
N GLY A 3 24.94 -57.37 -9.26
CA GLY A 3 25.94 -56.85 -8.32
C GLY A 3 26.38 -55.43 -8.64
N ASP A 4 25.46 -54.56 -9.06
CA ASP A 4 25.64 -53.10 -9.12
C ASP A 4 24.74 -52.43 -8.09
N ALA A 5 25.28 -51.43 -7.38
CA ALA A 5 24.64 -50.80 -6.24
C ALA A 5 23.80 -49.59 -6.65
N GLU A 6 22.66 -49.38 -5.96
CA GLU A 6 21.95 -48.09 -5.99
C GLU A 6 22.90 -46.99 -5.50
N THR A 7 23.49 -46.25 -6.44
CA THR A 7 24.31 -45.10 -6.10
C THR A 7 23.38 -43.99 -5.61
N GLN A 8 23.22 -43.86 -4.29
CA GLN A 8 22.56 -42.70 -3.70
C GLN A 8 23.39 -41.45 -3.99
N ILE A 9 23.18 -40.86 -5.17
CA ILE A 9 23.56 -39.50 -5.46
C ILE A 9 22.70 -38.64 -4.56
N SER A 10 23.24 -38.31 -3.39
CA SER A 10 22.69 -37.37 -2.42
C SER A 10 22.73 -35.97 -3.01
N SER A 11 21.82 -35.72 -3.97
CA SER A 11 21.65 -34.43 -4.63
C SER A 11 21.35 -33.40 -3.54
N THR A 12 22.38 -32.65 -3.19
CA THR A 12 22.32 -31.57 -2.20
C THR A 12 21.52 -30.46 -2.84
N LYS A 13 20.19 -30.56 -2.74
CA LYS A 13 19.24 -29.55 -3.21
C LYS A 13 19.63 -28.23 -2.56
N ARG A 14 20.33 -27.38 -3.31
CA ARG A 14 20.54 -25.98 -2.96
C ARG A 14 19.15 -25.38 -2.76
N HIS A 15 18.82 -25.05 -1.51
CA HIS A 15 17.55 -24.42 -1.17
C HIS A 15 17.60 -22.95 -1.63
N GLY A 16 17.40 -22.74 -2.94
CA GLY A 16 17.21 -21.42 -3.52
C GLY A 16 15.84 -20.84 -3.14
N GLY A 17 15.74 -19.52 -3.12
CA GLY A 17 14.61 -18.77 -2.58
C GLY A 17 14.84 -18.29 -1.15
N GLY A 18 13.77 -17.87 -0.50
CA GLY A 18 13.77 -17.31 0.85
C GLY A 18 14.41 -15.91 0.96
N TRP A 19 14.54 -15.45 2.20
CA TRP A 19 14.92 -14.07 2.53
C TRP A 19 16.30 -13.62 2.03
N ILE A 20 17.20 -14.55 1.66
CA ILE A 20 18.49 -14.21 1.01
C ILE A 20 18.30 -13.58 -0.37
N THR A 21 17.17 -13.80 -1.04
CA THR A 21 16.84 -13.21 -2.35
C THR A 21 16.28 -11.78 -2.25
N PHE A 22 15.73 -11.42 -1.07
CA PHE A 22 15.06 -10.15 -0.81
C PHE A 22 15.86 -8.89 -1.22
N PRO A 23 17.12 -8.69 -0.77
CA PRO A 23 17.85 -7.46 -1.08
C PRO A 23 18.12 -7.32 -2.59
N PHE A 24 18.40 -8.42 -3.29
CA PHE A 24 18.62 -8.40 -4.74
C PHE A 24 17.34 -7.98 -5.49
N MET A 25 16.21 -8.60 -5.16
CA MET A 25 14.92 -8.32 -5.81
C MET A 25 14.43 -6.90 -5.55
N ILE A 26 14.55 -6.40 -4.31
CA ILE A 26 14.08 -5.06 -3.92
C ILE A 26 15.02 -3.94 -4.42
N ALA A 27 16.34 -4.13 -4.42
CA ALA A 27 17.25 -3.15 -5.01
C ALA A 27 17.09 -3.06 -6.53
N THR A 28 16.91 -4.21 -7.21
CA THR A 28 16.57 -4.26 -8.64
C THR A 28 15.26 -3.52 -8.92
N LEU A 29 14.22 -3.77 -8.12
CA LEU A 29 12.94 -3.08 -8.24
C LEU A 29 13.08 -1.56 -8.09
N LEU A 30 13.84 -1.10 -7.08
CA LEU A 30 14.02 0.31 -6.79
C LEU A 30 14.62 1.06 -7.98
N GLY A 31 15.79 0.64 -8.48
CA GLY A 31 16.49 1.37 -9.54
C GLY A 31 15.84 1.24 -10.91
N LEU A 32 15.28 0.07 -11.27
CA LEU A 32 14.45 -0.08 -12.48
C LEU A 32 13.23 0.86 -12.43
N THR A 33 12.57 0.96 -11.28
CA THR A 33 11.37 1.79 -11.14
C THR A 33 11.72 3.28 -11.16
N ILE A 34 12.80 3.70 -10.49
CA ILE A 34 13.27 5.10 -10.53
C ILE A 34 13.59 5.52 -11.97
N ALA A 35 14.39 4.71 -12.68
CA ALA A 35 14.71 5.01 -14.07
C ALA A 35 13.47 5.04 -14.97
N ALA A 36 12.56 4.07 -14.83
CA ALA A 36 11.35 3.96 -15.63
C ALA A 36 10.37 5.13 -15.44
N TRP A 37 10.16 5.62 -14.21
CA TRP A 37 9.26 6.76 -13.97
C TRP A 37 9.93 8.11 -14.25
N GLY A 38 11.27 8.22 -14.24
CA GLY A 38 11.99 9.42 -14.66
C GLY A 38 11.66 9.78 -16.12
N TRP A 39 12.23 9.00 -17.06
CA TRP A 39 12.07 9.30 -18.50
C TRP A 39 10.60 9.30 -18.96
N LEU A 40 9.73 8.49 -18.35
CA LEU A 40 8.32 8.39 -18.78
C LEU A 40 7.48 9.61 -18.40
N LEU A 41 7.66 10.18 -17.21
CA LEU A 41 6.82 11.29 -16.73
C LEU A 41 7.08 12.60 -17.48
N ASN A 42 8.32 12.83 -17.91
CA ASN A 42 8.70 14.05 -18.61
C ASN A 42 8.88 13.87 -20.14
N LEU A 43 8.55 12.69 -20.69
CA LEU A 43 8.74 12.38 -22.12
C LEU A 43 8.08 13.40 -23.05
N ILE A 44 6.89 13.91 -22.71
CA ILE A 44 6.19 14.92 -23.51
C ILE A 44 7.02 16.20 -23.61
N VAL A 45 7.64 16.63 -22.51
CA VAL A 45 8.49 17.82 -22.45
C VAL A 45 9.78 17.59 -23.23
N TYR A 46 10.47 16.45 -23.02
CA TYR A 46 11.67 16.08 -23.77
C TYR A 46 11.45 16.06 -25.30
N LEU A 47 10.32 15.49 -25.76
CA LEU A 47 9.96 15.46 -27.17
C LEU A 47 9.78 16.86 -27.76
N ILE A 48 9.19 17.79 -26.99
CA ILE A 48 8.95 19.17 -27.43
C ILE A 48 10.24 20.00 -27.38
N GLU A 49 10.94 20.03 -26.25
CA GLU A 49 12.02 20.97 -25.97
C GLU A 49 13.39 20.54 -26.55
N GLU A 50 13.70 19.24 -26.58
CA GLU A 50 14.99 18.72 -27.11
C GLU A 50 14.88 18.16 -28.53
N PHE A 51 13.68 17.81 -29.00
CA PHE A 51 13.46 17.17 -30.30
C PHE A 51 12.55 17.95 -31.27
N ASN A 52 12.10 19.16 -30.91
CA ASN A 52 11.23 20.01 -31.72
C ASN A 52 9.94 19.29 -32.21
N VAL A 53 9.45 18.29 -31.46
CA VAL A 53 8.23 17.55 -31.81
C VAL A 53 7.01 18.36 -31.43
N LYS A 54 6.13 18.58 -32.40
CA LYS A 54 4.82 19.22 -32.24
C LYS A 54 4.05 18.66 -31.04
N SER A 55 3.50 19.53 -30.20
CA SER A 55 2.97 19.18 -28.87
C SER A 55 1.91 18.07 -28.88
N ILE A 56 1.00 18.08 -29.86
CA ILE A 56 -0.03 17.04 -30.03
C ILE A 56 0.59 15.70 -30.44
N ALA A 57 1.58 15.70 -31.33
CA ALA A 57 2.32 14.51 -31.72
C ALA A 57 3.16 13.95 -30.55
N ALA A 58 3.76 14.81 -29.72
CA ALA A 58 4.46 14.39 -28.51
C ALA A 58 3.53 13.66 -27.53
N ALA A 59 2.33 14.20 -27.27
CA ALA A 59 1.30 13.55 -26.47
C ALA A 59 0.84 12.19 -27.06
N GLN A 60 0.64 12.11 -28.37
CA GLN A 60 0.32 10.85 -29.08
C GLN A 60 1.43 9.80 -28.91
N ILE A 61 2.70 10.19 -29.10
CA ILE A 61 3.88 9.32 -28.98
C ILE A 61 4.00 8.77 -27.54
N THR A 62 3.89 9.64 -26.53
CA THR A 62 3.92 9.21 -25.11
C THR A 62 2.77 8.28 -24.77
N ASN A 63 1.57 8.46 -25.34
CA ASN A 63 0.46 7.55 -25.13
C ASN A 63 0.70 6.19 -25.83
N ILE A 64 1.25 6.16 -27.06
CA ILE A 64 1.64 4.91 -27.73
C ILE A 64 2.63 4.10 -26.87
N PHE A 65 3.66 4.75 -26.33
CA PHE A 65 4.67 4.06 -25.52
C PHE A 65 4.16 3.68 -24.12
N SER A 66 3.28 4.48 -23.53
CA SER A 66 2.55 4.13 -22.30
C SER A 66 1.64 2.90 -22.52
N GLY A 67 0.96 2.83 -23.66
CA GLY A 67 0.23 1.64 -24.13
C GLY A 67 1.14 0.42 -24.24
N CYS A 68 2.33 0.57 -24.84
CA CYS A 68 3.33 -0.48 -24.94
C CYS A 68 3.77 -1.02 -23.56
N ILE A 69 4.13 -0.14 -22.61
CA ILE A 69 4.50 -0.50 -21.23
C ILE A 69 3.37 -1.28 -20.52
N CYS A 70 2.12 -0.99 -20.82
CA CYS A 70 0.96 -1.68 -20.26
C CYS A 70 0.60 -3.01 -20.95
N MET A 71 0.95 -3.19 -22.23
CA MET A 71 0.68 -4.41 -23.01
C MET A 71 1.78 -5.48 -22.87
N VAL A 72 3.05 -5.08 -22.88
CA VAL A 72 4.21 -6.01 -22.80
C VAL A 72 4.19 -6.93 -21.56
N PRO A 73 3.68 -6.54 -20.36
CA PRO A 73 3.52 -7.45 -19.22
C PRO A 73 2.79 -8.77 -19.54
N ALA A 74 1.78 -8.75 -20.41
CA ALA A 74 1.07 -9.98 -20.79
C ALA A 74 1.93 -10.87 -21.71
N ILE A 75 2.71 -10.27 -22.61
CA ILE A 75 3.68 -10.99 -23.46
C ILE A 75 4.78 -11.60 -22.60
N GLY A 76 5.32 -10.84 -21.64
CA GLY A 76 6.33 -11.31 -20.68
C GLY A 76 5.83 -12.45 -19.79
N ALA A 77 4.58 -12.36 -19.30
CA ALA A 77 3.94 -13.44 -18.56
C ALA A 77 3.77 -14.70 -19.41
N ILE A 78 3.23 -14.59 -20.63
CA ILE A 78 3.08 -15.72 -21.56
C ILE A 78 4.43 -16.37 -21.87
N ALA A 79 5.48 -15.57 -22.09
CA ALA A 79 6.83 -16.06 -22.35
C ALA A 79 7.46 -16.79 -21.15
N ALA A 80 7.23 -16.28 -19.93
CA ALA A 80 7.66 -16.92 -18.69
C ALA A 80 6.90 -18.24 -18.45
N ASP A 81 5.58 -18.21 -18.50
CA ASP A 81 4.70 -19.33 -18.15
C ASP A 81 4.76 -20.48 -19.17
N SER A 82 5.10 -20.19 -20.44
CA SER A 82 5.07 -21.17 -21.53
C SER A 82 6.45 -21.72 -21.93
N PHE A 83 7.53 -20.93 -21.82
CA PHE A 83 8.81 -21.26 -22.46
C PHE A 83 10.03 -21.09 -21.54
N PHE A 84 10.20 -19.92 -20.92
CA PHE A 84 11.51 -19.52 -20.36
C PHE A 84 11.58 -19.46 -18.84
N GLY A 85 10.44 -19.47 -18.14
CA GLY A 85 10.38 -19.16 -16.71
C GLY A 85 10.61 -17.67 -16.41
N THR A 86 10.26 -17.25 -15.20
CA THR A 86 10.15 -15.81 -14.85
C THR A 86 11.50 -15.11 -14.73
N ILE A 87 12.51 -15.77 -14.14
CA ILE A 87 13.84 -15.16 -13.90
C ILE A 87 14.57 -14.79 -15.21
N PRO A 88 14.63 -15.66 -16.26
CA PRO A 88 15.21 -15.27 -17.55
C PRO A 88 14.46 -14.12 -18.25
N VAL A 89 13.12 -14.09 -18.19
CA VAL A 89 12.33 -13.01 -18.80
C VAL A 89 12.61 -11.67 -18.12
N ILE A 90 12.70 -11.61 -16.78
CA ILE A 90 13.12 -10.41 -16.05
C ILE A 90 14.54 -10.01 -16.47
N SER A 91 15.47 -10.97 -16.54
CA SER A 91 16.88 -10.71 -16.88
C SER A 91 17.03 -10.08 -18.27
N VAL A 92 16.32 -10.60 -19.28
CA VAL A 92 16.34 -10.05 -20.65
C VAL A 92 15.65 -8.69 -20.68
N SER A 93 14.50 -8.54 -20.01
CA SER A 93 13.76 -7.28 -19.97
C SER A 93 14.54 -6.15 -19.27
N ALA A 94 15.25 -6.46 -18.17
CA ALA A 94 16.10 -5.50 -17.48
C ALA A 94 17.30 -5.05 -18.36
N PHE A 95 17.90 -5.97 -19.11
CA PHE A 95 18.94 -5.63 -20.09
C PHE A 95 18.40 -4.76 -21.24
N VAL A 96 17.22 -5.10 -21.79
CA VAL A 96 16.55 -4.31 -22.84
C VAL A 96 16.17 -2.91 -22.33
N SER A 97 15.75 -2.78 -21.07
CA SER A 97 15.51 -1.49 -20.40
C SER A 97 16.79 -0.65 -20.32
N LEU A 98 17.91 -1.27 -19.88
CA LEU A 98 19.21 -0.62 -19.81
C LEU A 98 19.69 -0.13 -21.18
N VAL A 99 19.56 -0.94 -22.24
CA VAL A 99 19.92 -0.52 -23.61
C VAL A 99 19.05 0.64 -24.08
N GLY A 100 17.73 0.57 -23.88
CA GLY A 100 16.80 1.64 -24.27
C GLY A 100 17.09 2.97 -23.57
N VAL A 101 17.28 2.95 -22.24
CA VAL A 101 17.60 4.16 -21.48
C VAL A 101 19.03 4.66 -21.79
N SER A 102 19.99 3.78 -22.12
CA SER A 102 21.31 4.21 -22.60
C SER A 102 21.24 4.92 -23.95
N LEU A 103 20.36 4.48 -24.86
CA LEU A 103 20.10 5.18 -26.12
C LEU A 103 19.38 6.52 -25.90
N LEU A 104 18.50 6.64 -24.89
CA LEU A 104 17.91 7.93 -24.50
C LEU A 104 18.98 8.90 -24.01
N THR A 105 19.90 8.46 -23.14
CA THR A 105 21.05 9.29 -22.73
C THR A 105 21.90 9.70 -23.92
N LEU A 106 22.16 8.79 -24.88
CA LEU A 106 22.91 9.12 -26.10
C LEU A 106 22.19 10.16 -26.99
N THR A 107 20.86 10.16 -27.04
CA THR A 107 20.11 11.23 -27.74
C THR A 107 20.21 12.59 -27.05
N ALA A 108 20.45 12.63 -25.74
CA ALA A 108 20.65 13.87 -24.99
C ALA A 108 22.12 14.35 -24.95
N THR A 109 23.10 13.45 -25.10
CA THR A 109 24.54 13.79 -25.02
C THR A 109 25.19 14.10 -26.36
N LEU A 110 24.66 13.60 -27.47
CA LEU A 110 25.27 13.76 -28.79
C LEU A 110 24.45 14.73 -29.64
N ASP A 111 25.00 15.90 -29.94
CA ASP A 111 24.36 16.91 -30.78
C ASP A 111 24.03 16.42 -32.20
N SER A 112 24.72 15.37 -32.68
CA SER A 112 24.38 14.70 -33.94
C SER A 112 23.06 13.91 -33.87
N LEU A 113 22.61 13.50 -32.68
CA LEU A 113 21.40 12.70 -32.45
C LEU A 113 20.15 13.52 -32.08
N ARG A 114 20.29 14.83 -31.82
CA ARG A 114 19.17 15.78 -31.61
C ARG A 114 19.16 16.87 -32.69
N PRO A 115 18.02 17.52 -33.00
CA PRO A 115 18.01 18.72 -33.85
C PRO A 115 18.80 19.86 -33.18
N ASN A 116 19.21 20.85 -33.98
CA ASN A 116 19.81 22.07 -33.44
C ASN A 116 18.78 22.84 -32.59
N PRO A 117 19.19 23.50 -31.48
CA PRO A 117 18.32 24.38 -30.71
C PRO A 117 17.71 25.50 -31.57
N CYS A 118 16.47 25.89 -31.29
CA CYS A 118 15.82 27.00 -31.99
C CYS A 118 16.14 28.34 -31.32
N ASP A 119 16.87 29.22 -32.01
CA ASP A 119 17.00 30.61 -31.61
C ASP A 119 15.66 31.36 -31.73
N THR A 120 15.37 32.19 -30.73
CA THR A 120 14.03 32.78 -30.55
C THR A 120 13.73 33.86 -31.60
N ALA A 121 12.47 33.91 -32.05
CA ALA A 121 11.81 35.01 -32.75
C ALA A 121 12.03 35.23 -34.27
N SER A 122 12.87 34.48 -35.00
CA SER A 122 13.00 34.73 -36.47
C SER A 122 13.25 33.53 -37.41
N SER A 123 13.17 32.28 -36.95
CA SER A 123 13.32 31.12 -37.85
C SER A 123 12.33 29.99 -37.56
N LEU A 124 11.97 29.23 -38.60
CA LEU A 124 11.21 27.99 -38.46
C LEU A 124 12.15 26.91 -37.89
N CYS A 125 11.83 26.41 -36.69
CA CYS A 125 12.52 25.28 -36.07
C CYS A 125 12.77 24.14 -37.07
N GLN A 126 14.03 23.70 -37.19
CA GLN A 126 14.33 22.53 -38.00
C GLN A 126 13.71 21.29 -37.37
N SER A 127 12.83 20.62 -38.13
CA SER A 127 12.23 19.35 -37.73
C SER A 127 13.31 18.26 -37.62
N PRO A 128 13.21 17.34 -36.65
CA PRO A 128 14.22 16.30 -36.44
C PRO A 128 14.37 15.42 -37.68
N SER A 129 15.61 15.06 -38.01
CA SER A 129 15.88 14.19 -39.16
C SER A 129 15.39 12.76 -38.94
N LYS A 130 15.12 12.03 -40.03
CA LYS A 130 14.58 10.66 -39.97
C LYS A 130 15.49 9.68 -39.21
N SER A 131 16.81 9.90 -39.24
CA SER A 131 17.79 9.12 -38.47
C SER A 131 17.71 9.41 -36.97
N GLN A 132 17.69 10.69 -36.58
CA GLN A 132 17.55 11.13 -35.20
C GLN A 132 16.24 10.60 -34.57
N LEU A 133 15.12 10.78 -35.28
CA LEU A 133 13.82 10.26 -34.88
C LEU A 133 13.80 8.72 -34.80
N GLY A 134 14.49 8.03 -35.73
CA GLY A 134 14.62 6.57 -35.72
C GLY A 134 15.41 6.04 -34.52
N VAL A 135 16.51 6.70 -34.13
CA VAL A 135 17.27 6.36 -32.92
C VAL A 135 16.43 6.61 -31.67
N LEU A 136 15.77 7.77 -31.57
CA LEU A 136 14.88 8.12 -30.47
C LEU A 136 13.74 7.10 -30.30
N TYR A 137 13.00 6.80 -31.38
CA TYR A 137 11.92 5.80 -31.31
C TYR A 137 12.44 4.40 -30.96
N THR A 138 13.63 4.02 -31.41
CA THR A 138 14.28 2.76 -31.00
C THR A 138 14.58 2.78 -29.50
N ALA A 139 15.11 3.89 -28.97
CA ALA A 139 15.41 4.07 -27.56
C ALA A 139 14.16 3.94 -26.68
N ILE A 140 13.10 4.70 -26.99
CA ILE A 140 11.84 4.66 -26.24
C ILE A 140 11.17 3.28 -26.38
N THR A 141 11.23 2.63 -27.55
CA THR A 141 10.69 1.28 -27.76
C THR A 141 11.37 0.26 -26.84
N LEU A 142 12.71 0.25 -26.80
CA LEU A 142 13.47 -0.66 -25.95
C LEU A 142 13.25 -0.36 -24.45
N ALA A 143 13.23 0.91 -24.06
CA ALA A 143 12.93 1.31 -22.68
C ALA A 143 11.51 0.87 -22.27
N SER A 144 10.53 0.99 -23.17
CA SER A 144 9.14 0.57 -22.96
C SER A 144 9.01 -0.95 -22.81
N ILE A 145 9.64 -1.71 -23.70
CA ILE A 145 9.63 -3.19 -23.67
C ILE A 145 10.31 -3.69 -22.39
N GLY A 146 11.46 -3.14 -22.03
CA GLY A 146 12.18 -3.54 -20.82
C GLY A 146 11.44 -3.21 -19.53
N THR A 147 10.82 -2.03 -19.46
CA THR A 147 9.97 -1.60 -18.34
C THR A 147 8.74 -2.49 -18.21
N GLY A 148 7.98 -2.70 -19.30
CA GLY A 148 6.81 -3.57 -19.29
C GLY A 148 7.14 -5.03 -18.97
N GLY A 149 8.22 -5.55 -19.55
CA GLY A 149 8.65 -6.94 -19.38
C GLY A 149 9.16 -7.29 -17.98
N THR A 150 9.65 -6.31 -17.21
CA THR A 150 10.07 -6.48 -15.80
C THR A 150 8.96 -6.23 -14.78
N ARG A 151 8.05 -5.26 -15.01
CA ARG A 151 7.16 -4.69 -13.99
C ARG A 151 6.34 -5.71 -13.18
N PHE A 152 5.61 -6.60 -13.86
CA PHE A 152 4.75 -7.59 -13.20
C PHE A 152 5.45 -8.94 -12.99
N THR A 153 6.41 -9.30 -13.85
CA THR A 153 7.18 -10.55 -13.73
C THR A 153 8.10 -10.52 -12.51
N LEU A 154 8.71 -9.38 -12.19
CA LEU A 154 9.52 -9.19 -10.97
C LEU A 154 8.68 -9.33 -9.68
N ALA A 155 7.41 -8.92 -9.74
CA ALA A 155 6.46 -9.07 -8.62
C ALA A 155 6.12 -10.55 -8.35
N THR A 156 5.79 -11.32 -9.40
CA THR A 156 5.48 -12.74 -9.26
C THR A 156 6.71 -13.58 -8.92
N ALA A 157 7.84 -13.37 -9.61
CA ALA A 157 9.10 -14.05 -9.31
C ALA A 157 9.56 -13.81 -7.86
N GLY A 158 9.43 -12.57 -7.38
CA GLY A 158 9.78 -12.19 -6.00
C GLY A 158 8.89 -12.85 -4.95
N ALA A 159 7.59 -12.96 -5.19
CA ALA A 159 6.68 -13.73 -4.34
C ALA A 159 7.02 -15.23 -4.35
N ASN A 160 7.28 -15.82 -5.52
CA ASN A 160 7.59 -17.25 -5.68
C ASN A 160 8.89 -17.69 -5.00
N GLN A 161 9.76 -16.76 -4.59
CA GLN A 161 10.91 -17.08 -3.73
C GLN A 161 10.49 -17.60 -2.34
N TYR A 162 9.25 -17.35 -1.90
CA TYR A 162 8.77 -17.68 -0.56
C TYR A 162 7.66 -18.74 -0.61
N GLU A 163 7.75 -19.73 0.28
CA GLU A 163 6.77 -20.83 0.36
C GLU A 163 5.65 -20.55 1.38
N LYS A 164 5.87 -19.58 2.28
CA LYS A 164 4.89 -19.16 3.29
C LYS A 164 4.10 -17.96 2.78
N THR A 165 2.78 -18.06 2.75
CA THR A 165 1.85 -16.97 2.34
C THR A 165 2.07 -15.67 3.12
N LYS A 166 2.46 -15.76 4.41
CA LYS A 166 2.86 -14.61 5.24
C LYS A 166 4.11 -13.89 4.70
N ASP A 167 5.10 -14.64 4.23
CA ASP A 167 6.38 -14.08 3.76
C ASP A 167 6.23 -13.51 2.34
N GLN A 168 5.48 -14.20 1.47
CA GLN A 168 5.00 -13.67 0.18
C GLN A 168 4.24 -12.35 0.39
N GLY A 169 3.28 -12.35 1.31
CA GLY A 169 2.52 -11.17 1.70
C GLY A 169 3.37 -10.07 2.31
N SER A 170 4.52 -10.40 2.91
CA SER A 170 5.51 -9.44 3.39
C SER A 170 6.29 -8.80 2.24
N PHE A 171 6.79 -9.62 1.30
CA PHE A 171 7.46 -9.16 0.08
C PHE A 171 6.58 -8.19 -0.72
N PHE A 172 5.30 -8.51 -0.95
CA PHE A 172 4.40 -7.61 -1.69
C PHE A 172 4.27 -6.21 -1.06
N ASN A 173 4.35 -6.07 0.28
CA ASN A 173 4.30 -4.74 0.90
C ASN A 173 5.55 -3.93 0.60
N TRP A 174 6.72 -4.58 0.67
CA TRP A 174 7.99 -3.97 0.31
C TRP A 174 8.06 -3.65 -1.17
N PHE A 175 7.52 -4.51 -2.05
CA PHE A 175 7.37 -4.25 -3.47
C PHE A 175 6.57 -2.96 -3.72
N PHE A 176 5.35 -2.86 -3.17
CA PHE A 176 4.51 -1.67 -3.36
C PHE A 176 5.12 -0.42 -2.72
N PHE A 177 5.67 -0.52 -1.50
CA PHE A 177 6.36 0.59 -0.84
C PHE A 177 7.53 1.13 -1.68
N THR A 178 8.39 0.23 -2.17
CA THR A 178 9.53 0.56 -3.05
C THR A 178 9.06 1.18 -4.36
N THR A 179 7.98 0.67 -4.96
CA THR A 179 7.40 1.20 -6.20
C THR A 179 6.86 2.62 -6.01
N TYR A 180 6.11 2.88 -4.94
CA TYR A 180 5.58 4.23 -4.66
C TYR A 180 6.69 5.21 -4.25
N LEU A 181 7.69 4.77 -3.47
CA LEU A 181 8.85 5.60 -3.12
C LEU A 181 9.65 6.00 -4.36
N ALA A 182 9.92 5.04 -5.25
CA ALA A 182 10.58 5.29 -6.54
C ALA A 182 9.79 6.27 -7.41
N GLY A 183 8.48 6.06 -7.58
CA GLY A 183 7.61 6.96 -8.35
C GLY A 183 7.56 8.38 -7.77
N ALA A 184 7.51 8.53 -6.44
CA ALA A 184 7.52 9.84 -5.78
C ALA A 184 8.86 10.57 -5.95
N ILE A 185 10.00 9.88 -5.84
CA ILE A 185 11.33 10.44 -6.11
C ILE A 185 11.44 10.88 -7.56
N SER A 186 10.94 10.06 -8.50
CA SER A 186 11.00 10.37 -9.93
C SER A 186 10.17 11.59 -10.29
N ALA A 187 8.89 11.60 -9.90
CA ALA A 187 7.92 12.65 -10.23
C ALA A 187 8.22 14.01 -9.58
N THR A 188 9.16 14.07 -8.63
CA THR A 188 9.59 15.30 -7.96
C THR A 188 11.05 15.62 -8.28
N ALA A 189 12.02 14.88 -7.72
CA ALA A 189 13.44 15.23 -7.79
C ALA A 189 14.05 15.03 -9.18
N ILE A 190 13.69 13.97 -9.90
CA ILE A 190 14.21 13.73 -11.26
C ILE A 190 13.57 14.71 -12.24
N VAL A 191 12.23 14.72 -12.34
CA VAL A 191 11.50 15.60 -13.28
C VAL A 191 11.82 17.09 -13.05
N TYR A 192 12.00 17.55 -11.79
CA TYR A 192 12.47 18.91 -11.52
C TYR A 192 13.84 19.21 -12.09
N SER A 193 14.75 18.26 -12.00
CA SER A 193 16.15 18.47 -12.36
C SER A 193 16.43 18.19 -13.85
N GLU A 194 15.54 17.43 -14.51
CA GLU A 194 15.41 17.39 -15.98
C GLU A 194 15.03 18.79 -16.51
N ASP A 195 13.90 19.37 -16.08
CA ASP A 195 13.42 20.71 -16.49
C ASP A 195 14.41 21.86 -16.17
N ASN A 196 15.18 21.77 -15.07
CA ASN A 196 15.93 22.91 -14.51
C ASN A 196 17.46 22.72 -14.39
N VAL A 197 18.03 21.58 -14.76
CA VAL A 197 19.50 21.34 -14.65
C VAL A 197 20.10 20.77 -15.93
N SER A 198 19.79 19.53 -16.32
CA SER A 198 20.29 18.92 -17.58
C SER A 198 19.72 17.52 -17.83
N TRP A 199 19.00 17.35 -18.95
CA TRP A 199 18.55 16.04 -19.46
C TRP A 199 19.67 14.98 -19.48
N THR A 200 20.84 15.35 -20.00
CA THR A 200 22.02 14.47 -20.09
C THR A 200 22.43 13.89 -18.74
N PHE A 201 22.46 14.70 -17.68
CA PHE A 201 22.90 14.25 -16.36
C PHE A 201 21.89 13.28 -15.72
N TRP A 202 20.59 13.56 -15.83
CA TRP A 202 19.55 12.74 -15.19
C TRP A 202 19.23 11.47 -15.96
N PHE A 203 19.27 11.49 -17.29
CA PHE A 203 19.24 10.24 -18.07
C PHE A 203 20.52 9.42 -17.82
N GLY A 204 21.69 10.06 -17.64
CA GLY A 204 22.91 9.40 -17.15
C GLY A 204 22.73 8.71 -15.79
N LEU A 205 22.08 9.36 -14.83
CA LEU A 205 21.73 8.75 -13.54
C LEU A 205 20.73 7.59 -13.70
N CYS A 206 19.76 7.69 -14.61
CA CYS A 206 18.83 6.61 -14.92
C CYS A 206 19.54 5.39 -15.56
N VAL A 207 20.56 5.60 -16.38
CA VAL A 207 21.44 4.51 -16.87
C VAL A 207 22.19 3.88 -15.71
N ALA A 208 22.80 4.67 -14.82
CA ALA A 208 23.52 4.13 -13.65
C ALA A 208 22.60 3.31 -12.73
N ALA A 209 21.38 3.79 -12.48
CA ALA A 209 20.36 3.09 -11.69
C ALA A 209 19.90 1.78 -12.36
N ASN A 210 19.65 1.78 -13.67
CA ASN A 210 19.33 0.58 -14.44
C ASN A 210 20.49 -0.43 -14.45
N PHE A 211 21.73 0.03 -14.67
CA PHE A 211 22.93 -0.82 -14.73
C PHE A 211 23.18 -1.49 -13.38
N PHE A 212 23.14 -0.73 -12.28
CA PHE A 212 23.27 -1.27 -10.94
C PHE A 212 22.14 -2.27 -10.62
N SER A 213 20.89 -1.95 -10.98
CA SER A 213 19.75 -2.86 -10.81
C SER A 213 19.92 -4.18 -11.57
N PHE A 214 20.37 -4.11 -12.83
CA PHE A 214 20.65 -5.30 -13.64
C PHE A 214 21.80 -6.13 -13.05
N LEU A 215 22.91 -5.49 -12.68
CA LEU A 215 24.06 -6.18 -12.07
C LEU A 215 23.67 -6.87 -10.76
N VAL A 216 22.93 -6.19 -9.89
CA VAL A 216 22.41 -6.76 -8.63
C VAL A 216 21.45 -7.94 -8.92
N PHE A 217 20.58 -7.84 -9.93
CA PHE A 217 19.72 -8.95 -10.32
C PHE A 217 20.52 -10.19 -10.75
N ILE A 218 21.56 -10.00 -11.58
CA ILE A 218 22.44 -11.08 -12.05
C ILE A 218 23.25 -11.70 -10.90
N LEU A 219 23.76 -10.89 -9.97
CA LEU A 219 24.45 -11.39 -8.77
C LEU A 219 23.52 -12.23 -7.86
N GLY A 220 22.23 -11.90 -7.83
CA GLY A 220 21.19 -12.68 -7.15
C GLY A 220 20.89 -14.04 -7.80
N ARG A 221 21.22 -14.25 -9.08
CA ARG A 221 20.81 -15.42 -9.88
C ARG A 221 21.12 -16.77 -9.24
N ARG A 222 22.24 -16.90 -8.52
CA ARG A 222 22.64 -18.15 -7.84
C ARG A 222 21.79 -18.50 -6.60
N PHE A 223 21.02 -17.53 -6.11
CA PHE A 223 20.16 -17.67 -4.93
C PHE A 223 18.68 -17.83 -5.28
N TYR A 224 18.24 -17.44 -6.48
CA TYR A 224 16.83 -17.48 -6.85
C TYR A 224 16.31 -18.92 -7.02
N LYS A 225 15.14 -19.19 -6.44
CA LYS A 225 14.27 -20.30 -6.82
C LYS A 225 13.78 -20.06 -8.24
N HIS A 226 13.97 -21.05 -9.11
CA HIS A 226 13.55 -21.01 -10.51
C HIS A 226 12.28 -21.85 -10.67
N ASP A 227 11.19 -21.20 -11.07
CA ASP A 227 9.91 -21.87 -11.30
C ASP A 227 9.93 -22.65 -12.62
N LYS A 228 9.18 -23.75 -12.69
CA LYS A 228 8.94 -24.48 -13.94
C LYS A 228 7.78 -23.83 -14.69
N PRO A 229 7.83 -23.69 -16.03
CA PRO A 229 6.69 -23.22 -16.82
C PRO A 229 5.51 -24.18 -16.65
N LEU A 230 4.34 -23.64 -16.31
CA LEU A 230 3.09 -24.38 -16.07
C LEU A 230 2.18 -24.42 -17.32
N GLY A 231 2.55 -23.69 -18.38
CA GLY A 231 1.72 -23.47 -19.56
C GLY A 231 0.80 -22.25 -19.41
N SER A 232 0.54 -21.55 -20.51
CA SER A 232 -0.25 -20.31 -20.48
C SER A 232 -1.76 -20.57 -20.27
N PRO A 233 -2.42 -19.89 -19.32
CA PRO A 233 -3.88 -19.93 -19.14
C PRO A 233 -4.70 -19.49 -20.35
N PHE A 234 -4.11 -18.73 -21.30
CA PHE A 234 -4.81 -18.38 -22.54
C PHE A 234 -5.00 -19.57 -23.50
N THR A 235 -4.20 -20.65 -23.35
CA THR A 235 -4.31 -21.83 -24.22
C THR A 235 -5.57 -22.66 -23.94
N SER A 236 -6.08 -22.70 -22.70
CA SER A 236 -7.35 -23.37 -22.40
C SER A 236 -8.55 -22.61 -22.99
N LEU A 237 -8.54 -21.28 -22.91
CA LEU A 237 -9.55 -20.42 -23.54
C LEU A 237 -9.60 -20.62 -25.07
N LEU A 238 -8.43 -20.64 -25.73
CA LEU A 238 -8.34 -20.89 -27.16
C LEU A 238 -8.83 -22.30 -27.53
N ARG A 239 -8.50 -23.33 -26.74
CA ARG A 239 -9.00 -24.70 -26.94
C ARG A 239 -10.53 -24.76 -26.92
N VAL A 240 -11.19 -24.07 -25.99
CA VAL A 240 -12.66 -24.00 -25.93
C VAL A 240 -13.26 -23.39 -27.20
N ILE A 241 -12.65 -22.33 -27.74
CA ILE A 241 -13.08 -21.72 -29.01
C ILE A 241 -12.96 -22.74 -30.15
N PHE A 242 -11.78 -23.34 -30.35
CA PHE A 242 -11.55 -24.30 -31.43
C PHE A 242 -12.43 -25.54 -31.32
N ALA A 243 -12.54 -26.14 -30.13
CA ALA A 243 -13.39 -27.32 -29.88
C ALA A 243 -14.88 -27.02 -30.16
N ALA A 244 -15.40 -25.87 -29.71
CA ALA A 244 -16.79 -25.46 -30.00
C ALA A 244 -17.03 -25.19 -31.50
N VAL A 245 -16.03 -24.65 -32.21
CA VAL A 245 -16.10 -24.40 -33.66
C VAL A 245 -16.01 -25.70 -34.47
N PHE A 246 -15.15 -26.64 -34.10
CA PHE A 246 -15.12 -27.99 -34.69
C PHE A 246 -16.47 -28.71 -34.46
N LYS A 247 -16.98 -28.68 -33.23
CA LYS A 247 -18.25 -29.31 -32.84
C LYS A 247 -19.48 -28.44 -33.13
N ARG A 248 -19.38 -27.42 -34.01
CA ARG A 248 -20.48 -26.49 -34.34
C ARG A 248 -21.74 -27.14 -34.94
N LYS A 249 -21.63 -28.37 -35.46
CA LYS A 249 -22.77 -29.17 -35.95
C LYS A 249 -23.36 -30.11 -34.89
N ALA A 250 -22.69 -30.32 -33.75
CA ALA A 250 -23.15 -31.23 -32.71
C ALA A 250 -24.41 -30.69 -32.00
N VAL A 251 -25.33 -31.59 -31.64
CA VAL A 251 -26.48 -31.29 -30.81
C VAL A 251 -26.02 -31.19 -29.35
N VAL A 252 -26.52 -30.20 -28.60
CA VAL A 252 -26.13 -29.96 -27.21
C VAL A 252 -26.98 -30.84 -26.29
N SER A 253 -26.42 -31.98 -25.87
CA SER A 253 -27.11 -32.98 -25.04
C SER A 253 -27.64 -32.41 -23.72
N THR A 254 -28.69 -33.06 -23.21
CA THR A 254 -29.27 -32.86 -21.88
C THR A 254 -28.73 -33.82 -20.83
N ASN A 255 -27.96 -34.84 -21.22
CA ASN A 255 -27.40 -35.83 -20.30
C ASN A 255 -26.01 -35.42 -19.79
N GLU A 256 -25.80 -35.51 -18.49
CA GLU A 256 -24.55 -35.07 -17.84
C GLU A 256 -23.34 -35.93 -18.22
N LYS A 257 -23.59 -37.23 -18.43
CA LYS A 257 -22.57 -38.24 -18.79
C LYS A 257 -21.91 -37.96 -20.14
N ASP A 258 -22.57 -37.22 -21.02
CA ASP A 258 -22.12 -36.90 -22.37
C ASP A 258 -21.06 -35.78 -22.37
N TYR A 259 -20.87 -35.09 -21.23
CA TYR A 259 -19.87 -34.04 -21.07
C TYR A 259 -18.60 -34.54 -20.37
N TYR A 260 -17.45 -33.98 -20.74
CA TYR A 260 -16.17 -34.24 -20.07
C TYR A 260 -16.02 -33.35 -18.84
N SER A 261 -16.27 -33.93 -17.66
CA SER A 261 -16.11 -33.28 -16.36
C SER A 261 -15.53 -34.26 -15.35
N GLU A 262 -14.63 -33.79 -14.50
CA GLU A 262 -14.04 -34.54 -13.38
C GLU A 262 -15.01 -34.67 -12.18
N SER A 263 -16.04 -33.80 -12.13
CA SER A 263 -16.96 -33.65 -11.00
C SER A 263 -18.44 -33.86 -11.35
N LEU A 264 -18.73 -34.56 -12.46
CA LEU A 264 -20.09 -34.81 -12.97
C LEU A 264 -20.97 -33.55 -13.14
N SER A 265 -20.35 -32.40 -13.40
CA SER A 265 -21.04 -31.11 -13.58
C SER A 265 -21.53 -30.87 -15.02
N MET A 266 -22.75 -30.33 -15.14
CA MET A 266 -23.34 -29.85 -16.41
C MET A 266 -22.92 -28.41 -16.76
N PRO A 267 -22.62 -28.08 -18.03
CA PRO A 267 -22.32 -26.71 -18.44
C PRO A 267 -23.58 -25.83 -18.50
N THR A 268 -23.48 -24.58 -18.02
CA THR A 268 -24.60 -23.63 -17.90
C THR A 268 -25.28 -23.36 -19.26
N ASN A 269 -26.60 -23.16 -19.27
CA ASN A 269 -27.36 -22.80 -20.47
C ASN A 269 -27.00 -21.43 -21.08
N SER A 270 -26.32 -20.54 -20.35
CA SER A 270 -25.79 -19.28 -20.90
C SER A 270 -24.71 -19.56 -21.94
N LEU A 271 -24.76 -18.87 -23.09
CA LEU A 271 -23.79 -19.04 -24.19
C LEU A 271 -23.67 -20.51 -24.66
N ARG A 272 -24.83 -21.20 -24.77
CA ARG A 272 -24.97 -22.66 -25.02
C ARG A 272 -24.15 -23.22 -26.20
N PHE A 273 -23.71 -22.37 -27.14
CA PHE A 273 -22.78 -22.74 -28.21
C PHE A 273 -21.47 -23.35 -27.67
N PHE A 274 -20.88 -22.79 -26.61
CA PHE A 274 -19.58 -23.26 -26.09
C PHE A 274 -19.67 -24.59 -25.31
N ASN A 275 -20.86 -25.01 -24.88
CA ASN A 275 -21.10 -26.33 -24.26
C ASN A 275 -20.58 -27.47 -25.15
N ARG A 276 -20.63 -27.26 -26.48
CA ARG A 276 -20.13 -28.19 -27.50
C ARG A 276 -18.65 -28.55 -27.34
N ALA A 277 -17.82 -27.67 -26.78
CA ALA A 277 -16.41 -27.95 -26.55
C ALA A 277 -16.17 -29.06 -25.51
N ALA A 278 -17.11 -29.23 -24.56
CA ALA A 278 -17.04 -30.27 -23.54
C ALA A 278 -17.85 -31.53 -23.87
N LEU A 279 -18.57 -31.56 -25.00
CA LEU A 279 -19.32 -32.74 -25.42
C LEU A 279 -18.36 -33.82 -25.94
N LYS A 280 -18.40 -35.01 -25.34
CA LYS A 280 -17.62 -36.18 -25.75
C LYS A 280 -18.10 -36.67 -27.13
N GLN A 281 -17.17 -37.11 -27.95
CA GLN A 281 -17.45 -37.99 -29.10
C GLN A 281 -16.63 -39.28 -28.95
N GLU A 282 -16.93 -40.28 -29.78
CA GLU A 282 -16.22 -41.56 -29.81
C GLU A 282 -14.71 -41.35 -30.06
N ASP A 283 -13.89 -42.23 -29.48
CA ASP A 283 -12.42 -42.23 -29.50
C ASP A 283 -11.67 -41.00 -28.94
N GLU A 284 -12.36 -39.93 -28.50
CA GLU A 284 -11.69 -38.72 -27.98
C GLU A 284 -11.11 -38.86 -26.55
N VAL A 285 -11.56 -39.85 -25.79
CA VAL A 285 -11.12 -40.15 -24.42
C VAL A 285 -10.55 -41.56 -24.38
N LYS A 286 -9.32 -41.71 -23.89
CA LYS A 286 -8.67 -43.01 -23.76
C LYS A 286 -9.25 -43.84 -22.60
N PRO A 287 -8.99 -45.16 -22.54
CA PRO A 287 -9.38 -46.02 -21.41
C PRO A 287 -8.82 -45.59 -20.04
N ASP A 288 -7.74 -44.78 -20.01
CA ASP A 288 -7.15 -44.19 -18.80
C ASP A 288 -7.87 -42.90 -18.33
N GLY A 289 -8.93 -42.46 -19.03
CA GLY A 289 -9.66 -41.22 -18.75
C GLY A 289 -9.03 -39.94 -19.31
N THR A 290 -7.85 -40.02 -19.94
CA THR A 290 -7.16 -38.87 -20.52
C THR A 290 -7.70 -38.50 -21.90
N VAL A 291 -7.78 -37.18 -22.17
CA VAL A 291 -8.20 -36.65 -23.48
C VAL A 291 -7.12 -36.90 -24.52
N GLN A 292 -7.48 -37.49 -25.66
CA GLN A 292 -6.56 -37.79 -26.76
C GLN A 292 -6.07 -36.50 -27.46
N ASN A 293 -6.95 -35.50 -27.65
CA ASN A 293 -6.57 -34.20 -28.21
C ASN A 293 -7.28 -33.02 -27.48
N PRO A 294 -6.58 -32.26 -26.63
CA PRO A 294 -7.14 -31.11 -25.90
C PRO A 294 -7.67 -29.94 -26.75
N TRP A 295 -7.46 -29.94 -28.06
CA TRP A 295 -8.04 -28.94 -28.99
C TRP A 295 -9.39 -29.37 -29.60
N ARG A 296 -9.84 -30.60 -29.33
CA ARG A 296 -11.16 -31.11 -29.73
C ARG A 296 -12.12 -31.32 -28.57
N LEU A 297 -11.60 -31.65 -27.39
CA LEU A 297 -12.38 -31.87 -26.18
C LEU A 297 -11.77 -31.09 -25.01
N CYS A 298 -12.60 -30.30 -24.34
CA CYS A 298 -12.25 -29.49 -23.17
C CYS A 298 -13.07 -29.94 -21.96
N SER A 299 -12.67 -29.58 -20.74
CA SER A 299 -13.49 -29.86 -19.55
C SER A 299 -14.64 -28.87 -19.41
N VAL A 300 -15.73 -29.27 -18.74
CA VAL A 300 -16.84 -28.36 -18.39
C VAL A 300 -16.34 -27.15 -17.62
N GLN A 301 -15.37 -27.32 -16.71
CA GLN A 301 -14.73 -26.21 -16.00
C GLN A 301 -14.06 -25.22 -16.95
N GLN A 302 -13.30 -25.69 -17.96
CA GLN A 302 -12.69 -24.80 -18.97
C GLN A 302 -13.75 -24.04 -19.78
N VAL A 303 -14.90 -24.66 -20.06
CA VAL A 303 -16.02 -24.02 -20.77
C VAL A 303 -16.70 -22.95 -19.90
N GLU A 304 -16.95 -23.19 -18.62
CA GLU A 304 -17.52 -22.19 -17.71
C GLU A 304 -16.54 -21.06 -17.38
N ASP A 305 -15.25 -21.37 -17.20
CA ASP A 305 -14.16 -20.38 -17.09
C ASP A 305 -14.15 -19.43 -18.29
N PHE A 306 -14.23 -19.97 -19.51
CA PHE A 306 -14.29 -19.20 -20.74
C PHE A 306 -15.57 -18.36 -20.87
N LYS A 307 -16.74 -18.90 -20.49
CA LYS A 307 -18.00 -18.15 -20.46
C LYS A 307 -17.96 -16.99 -19.45
N ALA A 308 -17.33 -17.17 -18.30
CA ALA A 308 -17.17 -16.12 -17.31
C ALA A 308 -16.38 -14.94 -17.88
N VAL A 309 -15.26 -15.21 -18.56
CA VAL A 309 -14.47 -14.18 -19.25
C VAL A 309 -15.31 -13.42 -20.29
N ILE A 310 -16.15 -14.11 -21.09
CA ILE A 310 -17.05 -13.44 -22.05
C ILE A 310 -18.04 -12.50 -21.35
N ARG A 311 -18.63 -12.89 -20.21
CA ARG A 311 -19.59 -12.03 -19.48
C ARG A 311 -18.97 -10.71 -19.01
N ILE A 312 -17.66 -10.67 -18.76
CA ILE A 312 -16.95 -9.47 -18.30
C ILE A 312 -16.70 -8.48 -19.45
N ILE A 313 -16.66 -8.93 -20.72
CA ILE A 313 -16.28 -8.10 -21.88
C ILE A 313 -17.11 -6.79 -22.00
N PRO A 314 -18.45 -6.77 -21.87
CA PRO A 314 -19.23 -5.53 -21.94
C PRO A 314 -18.84 -4.50 -20.86
N LEU A 315 -18.48 -4.95 -19.66
CA LEU A 315 -18.02 -4.08 -18.58
C LEU A 315 -16.57 -3.62 -18.82
N ALA A 316 -15.71 -4.48 -19.38
CA ALA A 316 -14.36 -4.10 -19.79
C ALA A 316 -14.38 -3.03 -20.91
N LEU A 317 -15.35 -3.07 -21.83
CA LEU A 317 -15.55 -2.02 -22.82
C LEU A 317 -15.92 -0.68 -22.18
N ALA A 318 -16.80 -0.67 -21.17
CA ALA A 318 -17.13 0.55 -20.42
C ALA A 318 -15.91 1.15 -19.70
N ILE A 319 -15.03 0.29 -19.15
CA ILE A 319 -13.77 0.70 -18.53
C ILE A 319 -12.83 1.34 -19.57
N ILE A 320 -12.78 0.81 -20.81
CA ILE A 320 -11.98 1.40 -21.89
C ILE A 320 -12.48 2.80 -22.26
N PHE A 321 -13.80 2.94 -22.45
CA PHE A 321 -14.41 4.24 -22.79
C PHE A 321 -14.37 5.27 -21.65
N LEU A 322 -14.22 4.84 -20.38
CA LEU A 322 -13.94 5.76 -19.27
C LEU A 322 -12.46 6.16 -19.21
N SER A 323 -11.55 5.18 -19.33
CA SER A 323 -10.12 5.39 -19.12
C SER A 323 -9.45 6.10 -20.29
N THR A 324 -10.05 6.06 -21.49
CA THR A 324 -9.59 6.79 -22.68
C THR A 324 -9.61 8.31 -22.48
N PRO A 325 -10.73 8.94 -22.05
CA PRO A 325 -10.74 10.34 -21.61
C PRO A 325 -9.70 10.66 -20.54
N ILE A 326 -9.51 9.81 -19.53
CA ILE A 326 -8.47 10.02 -18.50
C ILE A 326 -7.09 10.06 -19.15
N ALA A 327 -6.76 9.10 -20.01
CA ALA A 327 -5.48 9.06 -20.74
C ALA A 327 -5.25 10.31 -21.60
N MET A 328 -6.29 10.87 -22.24
CA MET A 328 -6.19 12.17 -22.92
C MET A 328 -5.98 13.33 -21.93
N GLN A 329 -6.68 13.33 -20.80
CA GLN A 329 -6.55 14.36 -19.77
C GLN A 329 -5.12 14.41 -19.21
N LEU A 330 -4.50 13.25 -18.96
CA LEU A 330 -3.11 13.14 -18.49
C LEU A 330 -2.14 13.87 -19.43
N SER A 331 -2.15 13.53 -20.73
CA SER A 331 -1.23 14.12 -21.71
C SER A 331 -1.51 15.60 -21.96
N LEU A 332 -2.79 15.98 -22.12
CA LEU A 332 -3.18 17.35 -22.41
C LEU A 332 -2.94 18.29 -21.21
N THR A 333 -3.03 17.81 -19.96
CA THR A 333 -2.69 18.60 -18.76
C THR A 333 -1.23 19.07 -18.80
N VAL A 334 -0.30 18.23 -19.26
CA VAL A 334 1.11 18.61 -19.40
C VAL A 334 1.26 19.73 -20.44
N LEU A 335 0.54 19.64 -21.57
CA LEU A 335 0.55 20.69 -22.60
C LEU A 335 -0.06 22.00 -22.09
N GLN A 336 -1.20 21.96 -21.40
CA GLN A 336 -1.78 23.12 -20.73
C GLN A 336 -0.79 23.75 -19.74
N GLY A 337 -0.08 22.92 -18.97
CA GLY A 337 0.96 23.36 -18.05
C GLY A 337 2.12 24.09 -18.72
N LEU A 338 2.48 23.76 -19.95
CA LEU A 338 3.55 24.45 -20.70
C LEU A 338 3.16 25.87 -21.14
N VAL A 339 1.87 26.16 -21.34
CA VAL A 339 1.35 27.47 -21.79
C VAL A 339 0.69 28.32 -20.68
N MET A 340 0.95 27.98 -19.42
CA MET A 340 0.43 28.65 -18.21
C MET A 340 1.58 29.06 -17.29
N ASP A 341 1.36 30.03 -16.39
CA ASP A 341 2.44 30.42 -15.45
C ASP A 341 2.70 29.32 -14.42
N ARG A 342 3.87 28.68 -14.55
CA ARG A 342 4.37 27.62 -13.67
C ARG A 342 5.09 28.16 -12.41
N ARG A 343 5.19 29.48 -12.20
CA ARG A 343 5.90 30.08 -11.06
C ARG A 343 5.13 29.97 -9.73
N LEU A 344 5.85 29.63 -8.65
CA LEU A 344 5.39 29.70 -7.26
C LEU A 344 6.26 30.69 -6.49
N GLY A 345 5.86 31.97 -6.49
CA GLY A 345 6.74 33.05 -6.05
C GLY A 345 7.88 33.31 -7.04
N PRO A 346 8.92 34.07 -6.64
CA PRO A 346 9.91 34.60 -7.60
C PRO A 346 10.91 33.54 -8.10
N ASN A 347 11.24 32.52 -7.30
CA ASN A 347 12.45 31.71 -7.48
C ASN A 347 12.18 30.22 -7.81
N PHE A 348 10.92 29.81 -8.02
CA PHE A 348 10.57 28.39 -8.26
C PHE A 348 9.57 28.24 -9.40
N LYS A 349 9.88 27.36 -10.35
CA LYS A 349 9.04 27.00 -11.51
C LYS A 349 8.69 25.52 -11.40
N ILE A 350 7.39 25.19 -11.33
CA ILE A 350 6.93 23.79 -11.29
C ILE A 350 7.24 23.13 -12.66
N PRO A 351 7.74 21.88 -12.71
CA PRO A 351 7.85 21.12 -13.95
C PRO A 351 6.47 20.74 -14.52
N ALA A 352 6.31 20.74 -15.84
CA ALA A 352 5.02 20.41 -16.44
C ALA A 352 4.64 18.93 -16.22
N GLY A 353 5.61 18.01 -16.31
CA GLY A 353 5.39 16.58 -15.98
C GLY A 353 5.04 16.33 -14.51
N SER A 354 5.50 17.18 -13.58
CA SER A 354 5.23 17.03 -12.14
C SER A 354 3.78 17.36 -11.74
N LEU A 355 2.96 17.97 -12.60
CA LEU A 355 1.54 18.24 -12.30
C LEU A 355 0.76 16.96 -11.93
N GLN A 356 1.18 15.80 -12.46
CA GLN A 356 0.56 14.51 -12.17
C GLN A 356 0.68 14.07 -10.70
N VAL A 357 1.59 14.67 -9.91
CA VAL A 357 1.70 14.43 -8.47
C VAL A 357 0.41 14.84 -7.73
N ILE A 358 -0.32 15.86 -8.22
CA ILE A 358 -1.59 16.32 -7.62
C ILE A 358 -2.63 15.18 -7.64
N THR A 359 -2.79 14.54 -8.79
CA THR A 359 -3.67 13.38 -8.98
C THR A 359 -3.27 12.24 -8.03
N LEU A 360 -1.99 11.87 -8.02
CA LEU A 360 -1.47 10.76 -7.19
C LEU A 360 -1.67 10.98 -5.68
N LEU A 361 -1.46 12.22 -5.20
CA LEU A 361 -1.70 12.58 -3.80
C LEU A 361 -3.20 12.58 -3.46
N SER A 362 -4.05 13.07 -4.37
CA SER A 362 -5.51 13.03 -4.21
C SER A 362 -6.01 11.58 -4.13
N THR A 363 -5.60 10.71 -5.06
CA THR A 363 -5.96 9.28 -5.03
C THR A 363 -5.54 8.60 -3.73
N CYS A 364 -4.31 8.83 -3.26
CA CYS A 364 -3.83 8.30 -1.98
C CYS A 364 -4.66 8.78 -0.78
N LEU A 365 -4.98 10.08 -0.72
CA LEU A 365 -5.80 10.66 0.34
C LEU A 365 -7.23 10.08 0.32
N PHE A 366 -7.85 10.02 -0.85
CA PHE A 366 -9.24 9.57 -0.97
C PHE A 366 -9.41 8.06 -0.80
N ILE A 367 -8.42 7.22 -1.14
CA ILE A 367 -8.46 5.80 -0.72
C ILE A 367 -8.55 5.68 0.80
N ILE A 368 -7.82 6.51 1.56
CA ILE A 368 -7.88 6.53 3.03
C ILE A 368 -9.26 7.02 3.50
N VAL A 369 -9.81 8.08 2.92
CA VAL A 369 -11.16 8.59 3.25
C VAL A 369 -12.25 7.56 2.92
N ASN A 370 -12.11 6.85 1.80
CA ASN A 370 -13.03 5.81 1.36
C ASN A 370 -13.10 4.67 2.39
N ASP A 371 -11.96 4.07 2.72
CA ASP A 371 -11.88 2.97 3.69
C ASP A 371 -12.20 3.38 5.14
N ARG A 372 -11.81 4.59 5.56
CA ARG A 372 -11.91 5.02 6.96
C ARG A 372 -13.23 5.72 7.30
N LEU A 373 -13.86 6.40 6.34
CA LEU A 373 -15.03 7.25 6.56
C LEU A 373 -16.22 6.84 5.69
N LEU A 374 -16.08 6.86 4.35
CA LEU A 374 -17.24 6.76 3.45
C LEU A 374 -17.84 5.34 3.40
N TYR A 375 -17.05 4.27 3.29
CA TYR A 375 -17.60 2.91 3.30
C TYR A 375 -18.21 2.52 4.67
N PRO A 376 -17.59 2.82 5.83
CA PRO A 376 -18.24 2.64 7.14
C PRO A 376 -19.52 3.45 7.30
N PHE A 377 -19.55 4.70 6.82
CA PHE A 377 -20.74 5.56 6.88
C PHE A 377 -21.87 5.04 5.97
N TYR A 378 -21.57 4.72 4.71
CA TYR A 378 -22.53 4.13 3.76
C TYR A 378 -23.15 2.83 4.31
N ARG A 379 -22.33 1.96 4.92
CA ARG A 379 -22.82 0.74 5.58
C ARG A 379 -23.71 1.04 6.79
N LYS A 380 -23.37 2.07 7.59
CA LYS A 380 -24.21 2.49 8.73
C LYS A 380 -25.55 3.08 8.28
N LEU A 381 -25.59 3.75 7.12
CA LEU A 381 -26.78 4.42 6.60
C LEU A 381 -27.71 3.46 5.82
N THR A 382 -27.14 2.57 5.00
CA THR A 382 -27.90 1.69 4.09
C THR A 382 -28.02 0.23 4.55
N GLY A 383 -27.25 -0.16 5.57
CA GLY A 383 -27.07 -1.56 5.99
C GLY A 383 -26.21 -2.41 5.04
N LYS A 384 -25.95 -1.93 3.81
CA LYS A 384 -25.28 -2.68 2.73
C LYS A 384 -23.83 -2.26 2.55
N PHE A 385 -23.03 -3.13 1.95
CA PHE A 385 -21.71 -2.74 1.44
C PHE A 385 -21.85 -2.08 0.06
N LEU A 386 -20.90 -1.23 -0.30
CA LEU A 386 -20.79 -0.68 -1.65
C LEU A 386 -20.20 -1.75 -2.58
N THR A 387 -20.85 -2.06 -3.69
CA THR A 387 -20.37 -3.09 -4.62
C THR A 387 -19.24 -2.58 -5.53
N PRO A 388 -18.42 -3.46 -6.14
CA PRO A 388 -17.41 -3.03 -7.11
C PRO A 388 -18.00 -2.24 -8.28
N LEU A 389 -19.18 -2.62 -8.80
CA LEU A 389 -19.86 -1.87 -9.86
C LEU A 389 -20.31 -0.48 -9.40
N GLN A 390 -20.73 -0.33 -8.13
CA GLN A 390 -21.06 0.99 -7.58
C GLN A 390 -19.81 1.86 -7.38
N GLN A 391 -18.67 1.29 -6.98
CA GLN A 391 -17.39 2.01 -6.94
C GLN A 391 -16.98 2.51 -8.34
N VAL A 392 -17.04 1.63 -9.35
CA VAL A 392 -16.74 2.00 -10.74
C VAL A 392 -17.70 3.08 -11.27
N GLY A 393 -19.00 3.00 -10.95
CA GLY A 393 -19.99 4.01 -11.31
C GLY A 393 -19.76 5.38 -10.65
N ILE A 394 -19.36 5.41 -9.38
CA ILE A 394 -18.97 6.66 -8.69
C ILE A 394 -17.71 7.26 -9.33
N GLY A 395 -16.75 6.43 -9.72
CA GLY A 395 -15.57 6.84 -10.47
C GLY A 395 -15.90 7.53 -11.80
N HIS A 396 -16.84 6.98 -12.58
CA HIS A 396 -17.34 7.61 -13.81
C HIS A 396 -17.83 9.04 -13.55
N VAL A 397 -18.66 9.25 -12.52
CA VAL A 397 -19.25 10.56 -12.21
C VAL A 397 -18.18 11.61 -11.86
N PHE A 398 -17.19 11.24 -11.03
CA PHE A 398 -16.09 12.16 -10.70
C PHE A 398 -15.20 12.46 -11.90
N ASN A 399 -14.91 11.48 -12.77
CA ASN A 399 -14.11 11.71 -13.96
C ASN A 399 -14.82 12.62 -14.97
N ILE A 400 -16.14 12.47 -15.17
CA ILE A 400 -16.95 13.40 -15.99
C ILE A 400 -16.90 14.83 -15.40
N LEU A 401 -17.03 14.96 -14.07
CA LEU A 401 -16.96 16.25 -13.38
C LEU A 401 -15.58 16.91 -13.49
N SER A 402 -14.50 16.13 -13.40
CA SER A 402 -13.13 16.61 -13.64
C SER A 402 -12.97 17.11 -15.08
N MET A 403 -13.41 16.32 -16.07
CA MET A 403 -13.32 16.67 -17.49
C MET A 403 -14.05 17.98 -17.80
N ALA A 404 -15.26 18.17 -17.23
CA ALA A 404 -16.02 19.40 -17.35
C ALA A 404 -15.34 20.59 -16.65
N MET A 405 -14.72 20.37 -15.49
CA MET A 405 -13.93 21.41 -14.81
C MET A 405 -12.69 21.80 -15.62
N THR A 406 -11.99 20.84 -16.25
CA THR A 406 -10.89 21.14 -17.19
C THR A 406 -11.39 21.92 -18.41
N ALA A 407 -12.55 21.59 -18.97
CA ALA A 407 -13.15 22.34 -20.09
C ALA A 407 -13.41 23.81 -19.72
N ILE A 408 -13.92 24.07 -18.51
CA ILE A 408 -14.19 25.43 -18.00
C ILE A 408 -12.89 26.20 -17.74
N VAL A 409 -11.86 25.53 -17.17
CA VAL A 409 -10.53 26.12 -16.96
C VAL A 409 -9.85 26.47 -18.29
N GLU A 410 -9.97 25.60 -19.29
CA GLU A 410 -9.41 25.82 -20.63
C GLU A 410 -10.13 26.94 -21.38
N ALA A 411 -11.47 26.98 -21.36
CA ALA A 411 -12.24 28.09 -21.94
C ALA A 411 -11.89 29.44 -21.30
N LYS A 412 -11.56 29.45 -20.00
CA LYS A 412 -11.03 30.65 -19.33
C LYS A 412 -9.61 31.02 -19.80
N ARG A 413 -8.73 30.03 -19.96
CA ARG A 413 -7.35 30.22 -20.46
C ARG A 413 -7.35 30.79 -21.88
N LEU A 414 -8.13 30.18 -22.78
CA LEU A 414 -8.29 30.64 -24.16
C LEU A 414 -8.83 32.08 -24.21
N LYS A 415 -9.79 32.45 -23.36
CA LYS A 415 -10.28 33.84 -23.30
C LYS A 415 -9.22 34.87 -22.84
N ILE A 416 -8.24 34.47 -22.04
CA ILE A 416 -7.11 35.33 -21.64
C ILE A 416 -6.15 35.53 -22.83
N VAL A 417 -5.90 34.44 -23.58
CA VAL A 417 -5.12 34.44 -24.84
C VAL A 417 -5.80 35.29 -25.93
N GLU A 418 -7.11 35.14 -26.14
CA GLU A 418 -7.91 35.92 -27.10
C GLU A 418 -7.88 37.44 -26.80
N ASN A 419 -7.77 37.82 -25.53
CA ASN A 419 -7.62 39.22 -25.11
C ASN A 419 -6.17 39.75 -25.27
N GLY A 420 -5.21 38.92 -25.66
CA GLY A 420 -3.79 39.29 -25.78
C GLY A 420 -3.01 39.35 -24.47
N HIS A 421 -3.51 38.77 -23.38
CA HIS A 421 -2.86 38.78 -22.06
C HIS A 421 -1.82 37.66 -21.94
N PHE A 422 -0.61 37.93 -22.43
CA PHE A 422 0.55 37.04 -22.34
C PHE A 422 1.56 37.53 -21.29
N LEU A 423 2.37 36.60 -20.77
CA LEU A 423 3.49 36.90 -19.89
C LEU A 423 4.78 37.11 -20.69
N GLU A 424 5.36 38.29 -20.53
CA GLU A 424 6.57 38.73 -21.26
C GLU A 424 6.33 38.64 -22.80
N SER A 425 7.38 38.68 -23.63
CA SER A 425 7.24 38.50 -25.09
C SER A 425 7.13 37.02 -25.49
N SER A 426 6.35 36.23 -24.75
CA SER A 426 6.26 34.76 -24.88
C SER A 426 4.82 34.30 -25.15
N SER A 427 4.65 33.07 -25.62
CA SER A 427 3.33 32.44 -25.87
C SER A 427 2.67 31.83 -24.61
N ILE A 428 3.09 32.27 -23.41
CA ILE A 428 2.56 31.81 -22.13
C ILE A 428 1.41 32.74 -21.70
N ALA A 429 0.23 32.19 -21.41
CA ALA A 429 -0.91 32.96 -20.95
C ALA A 429 -0.71 33.47 -19.50
N ASP A 430 -1.19 34.68 -19.20
CA ASP A 430 -1.22 35.22 -17.84
C ASP A 430 -2.29 34.54 -16.97
N MET A 431 -2.03 33.27 -16.64
CA MET A 431 -2.89 32.42 -15.84
C MET A 431 -2.07 31.34 -15.13
N SER A 432 -2.01 31.39 -13.80
CA SER A 432 -1.26 30.41 -13.01
C SER A 432 -1.75 28.98 -13.22
N VAL A 433 -0.80 28.04 -13.38
CA VAL A 433 -1.03 26.60 -13.54
C VAL A 433 -1.82 25.98 -12.37
N LEU A 434 -1.89 26.67 -11.22
CA LEU A 434 -2.72 26.27 -10.07
C LEU A 434 -4.22 26.18 -10.39
N TRP A 435 -4.71 26.79 -11.47
CA TRP A 435 -6.09 26.58 -11.95
C TRP A 435 -6.37 25.13 -12.44
N LEU A 436 -5.33 24.33 -12.71
CA LEU A 436 -5.45 22.89 -13.00
C LEU A 436 -5.55 22.03 -11.72
N PHE A 437 -5.28 22.59 -10.53
CA PHE A 437 -5.32 21.82 -9.28
C PHE A 437 -6.71 21.25 -8.96
N PRO A 438 -7.84 21.99 -9.08
CA PRO A 438 -9.18 21.43 -8.83
C PRO A 438 -9.55 20.22 -9.71
N PRO A 439 -9.46 20.24 -11.06
CA PRO A 439 -9.77 19.05 -11.86
C PRO A 439 -8.83 17.88 -11.57
N LEU A 440 -7.53 18.11 -11.31
CA LEU A 440 -6.58 17.05 -10.97
C LEU A 440 -6.86 16.42 -9.59
N VAL A 441 -7.35 17.19 -8.62
CA VAL A 441 -7.89 16.61 -7.37
C VAL A 441 -9.12 15.76 -7.68
N ILE A 442 -10.07 16.24 -8.49
CA ILE A 442 -11.32 15.53 -8.79
C ILE A 442 -11.08 14.22 -9.56
N VAL A 443 -10.15 14.16 -10.53
CA VAL A 443 -9.83 12.89 -11.23
C VAL A 443 -9.13 11.90 -10.29
N GLY A 444 -8.32 12.39 -9.33
CA GLY A 444 -7.77 11.56 -8.25
C GLY A 444 -8.84 10.98 -7.30
N ILE A 445 -9.91 11.74 -7.02
CA ILE A 445 -11.09 11.22 -6.31
C ILE A 445 -11.75 10.12 -7.14
N GLY A 446 -11.95 10.34 -8.45
CA GLY A 446 -12.51 9.34 -9.36
C GLY A 446 -11.70 8.04 -9.37
N GLU A 447 -10.39 8.13 -9.53
CA GLU A 447 -9.45 6.99 -9.48
C GLU A 447 -9.49 6.23 -8.14
N ALA A 448 -9.69 6.93 -7.00
CA ALA A 448 -9.81 6.30 -5.69
C ALA A 448 -11.04 5.39 -5.52
N PHE A 449 -12.03 5.49 -6.41
CA PHE A 449 -13.14 4.54 -6.52
C PHE A 449 -12.99 3.60 -7.73
N HIS A 450 -12.66 4.16 -8.90
CA HIS A 450 -12.58 3.46 -10.18
C HIS A 450 -11.53 2.33 -10.18
N PHE A 451 -10.28 2.64 -9.85
CA PHE A 451 -9.18 1.67 -9.98
C PHE A 451 -9.31 0.49 -8.99
N PRO A 452 -9.60 0.69 -7.68
CA PRO A 452 -9.89 -0.42 -6.78
C PRO A 452 -11.13 -1.22 -7.17
N GLY A 453 -12.19 -0.54 -7.66
CA GLY A 453 -13.43 -1.19 -8.11
C GLY A 453 -13.21 -2.12 -9.30
N ASN A 454 -12.47 -1.67 -10.32
CA ASN A 454 -12.08 -2.48 -11.48
C ASN A 454 -11.28 -3.73 -11.06
N VAL A 455 -10.24 -3.54 -10.24
CA VAL A 455 -9.38 -4.65 -9.80
C VAL A 455 -10.16 -5.65 -8.95
N ALA A 456 -11.07 -5.18 -8.08
CA ALA A 456 -11.95 -6.05 -7.30
C ALA A 456 -12.95 -6.82 -8.17
N LEU A 457 -13.58 -6.16 -9.15
CA LEU A 457 -14.49 -6.78 -10.11
C LEU A 457 -13.80 -7.88 -10.92
N CYS A 458 -12.64 -7.57 -11.52
CA CYS A 458 -11.83 -8.56 -12.24
C CYS A 458 -11.43 -9.73 -11.32
N TYR A 459 -10.97 -9.47 -10.10
CA TYR A 459 -10.51 -10.55 -9.21
C TYR A 459 -11.64 -11.47 -8.70
N GLN A 460 -12.86 -10.95 -8.57
CA GLN A 460 -14.04 -11.72 -8.16
C GLN A 460 -14.60 -12.57 -9.30
N GLU A 461 -14.71 -11.99 -10.50
CA GLU A 461 -15.42 -12.63 -11.63
C GLU A 461 -14.50 -13.50 -12.51
N PHE A 462 -13.18 -13.28 -12.52
CA PHE A 462 -12.25 -14.19 -13.23
C PHE A 462 -12.18 -15.56 -12.53
N PRO A 463 -12.10 -16.65 -13.31
CA PRO A 463 -12.00 -18.00 -12.76
C PRO A 463 -10.69 -18.21 -11.99
N GLU A 464 -10.69 -19.17 -11.08
CA GLU A 464 -9.59 -19.37 -10.13
C GLU A 464 -8.27 -19.71 -10.84
N SER A 465 -8.38 -20.46 -11.94
CA SER A 465 -7.34 -20.78 -12.93
C SER A 465 -6.64 -19.55 -13.55
N MET A 466 -7.28 -18.38 -13.50
CA MET A 466 -6.81 -17.13 -14.12
C MET A 466 -6.64 -15.95 -13.15
N ARG A 467 -6.91 -16.11 -11.84
CA ARG A 467 -6.78 -15.00 -10.87
C ARG A 467 -5.36 -14.43 -10.77
N SER A 468 -4.34 -15.21 -11.09
CA SER A 468 -2.94 -14.76 -11.22
C SER A 468 -2.72 -13.88 -12.46
N THR A 469 -3.48 -14.10 -13.54
CA THR A 469 -3.39 -13.39 -14.82
C THR A 469 -4.31 -12.16 -14.88
N ALA A 470 -5.32 -12.06 -14.01
CA ALA A 470 -6.30 -10.97 -14.00
C ALA A 470 -5.67 -9.56 -13.85
N THR A 471 -4.54 -9.45 -13.16
CA THR A 471 -3.74 -8.21 -13.06
C THR A 471 -3.09 -7.84 -14.40
N SER A 472 -2.47 -8.80 -15.09
CA SER A 472 -1.91 -8.62 -16.44
C SER A 472 -3.00 -8.26 -17.46
N ILE A 473 -4.20 -8.83 -17.34
CA ILE A 473 -5.35 -8.50 -18.19
C ILE A 473 -5.84 -7.07 -17.91
N THR A 474 -5.87 -6.65 -16.64
CA THR A 474 -6.16 -5.25 -16.27
C THR A 474 -5.12 -4.29 -16.86
N SER A 475 -3.84 -4.67 -16.89
CA SER A 475 -2.78 -3.92 -17.58
C SER A 475 -3.00 -3.84 -19.09
N VAL A 476 -3.41 -4.93 -19.74
CA VAL A 476 -3.76 -4.95 -21.18
C VAL A 476 -4.94 -4.03 -21.48
N VAL A 477 -5.98 -4.02 -20.63
CA VAL A 477 -7.12 -3.09 -20.77
C VAL A 477 -6.62 -1.64 -20.74
N ILE A 478 -5.80 -1.26 -19.75
CA ILE A 478 -5.20 0.08 -19.66
C ILE A 478 -4.34 0.40 -20.90
N GLY A 479 -3.59 -0.58 -21.42
CA GLY A 479 -2.80 -0.43 -22.64
C GLY A 479 -3.65 -0.10 -23.88
N ILE A 480 -4.81 -0.75 -24.02
CA ILE A 480 -5.79 -0.45 -25.06
C ILE A 480 -6.33 0.98 -24.90
N CYS A 481 -6.61 1.43 -23.67
CA CYS A 481 -7.11 2.79 -23.40
C CYS A 481 -6.14 3.88 -23.90
N PHE A 482 -4.84 3.68 -23.71
CA PHE A 482 -3.82 4.58 -24.25
C PHE A 482 -3.83 4.61 -25.79
N TYR A 483 -3.92 3.46 -26.47
CA TYR A 483 -4.03 3.44 -27.93
C TYR A 483 -5.34 4.06 -28.45
N THR A 484 -6.47 3.81 -27.78
CA THR A 484 -7.76 4.46 -28.11
C THR A 484 -7.70 5.97 -27.87
N SER A 485 -6.98 6.44 -26.85
CA SER A 485 -6.74 7.87 -26.64
C SER A 485 -5.94 8.50 -27.78
N THR A 486 -4.87 7.84 -28.25
CA THR A 486 -4.08 8.29 -29.40
C THR A 486 -4.94 8.36 -30.66
N ALA A 487 -5.76 7.33 -30.92
CA ALA A 487 -6.67 7.30 -32.08
C ALA A 487 -7.76 8.38 -32.02
N LEU A 488 -8.25 8.73 -30.82
CA LEU A 488 -9.22 9.80 -30.63
C LEU A 488 -8.59 11.20 -30.80
N ILE A 489 -7.34 11.39 -30.34
CA ILE A 489 -6.56 12.61 -30.60
C ILE A 489 -6.34 12.78 -32.12
N ASP A 490 -5.90 11.74 -32.82
CA ASP A 490 -5.71 11.74 -34.28
C ASP A 490 -7.01 12.02 -35.04
N LEU A 491 -8.12 11.37 -34.65
CA LEU A 491 -9.44 11.62 -35.23
C LEU A 491 -9.88 13.07 -35.07
N LEU A 492 -9.74 13.64 -33.86
CA LEU A 492 -10.10 15.04 -33.59
C LEU A 492 -9.22 16.02 -34.36
N GLN A 493 -7.91 15.76 -34.45
CA GLN A 493 -6.97 16.60 -35.20
C GLN A 493 -7.23 16.57 -36.72
N ARG A 494 -7.73 15.45 -37.27
CA ARG A 494 -8.09 15.33 -38.70
C ARG A 494 -9.48 15.88 -39.04
N THR A 495 -10.42 15.85 -38.09
CA THR A 495 -11.84 16.21 -38.34
C THR A 495 -12.24 17.60 -37.82
N THR A 496 -11.42 18.21 -36.95
CA THR A 496 -11.72 19.51 -36.34
C THR A 496 -10.49 20.41 -36.33
N ALA A 497 -10.71 21.73 -36.42
CA ALA A 497 -9.67 22.73 -36.17
C ALA A 497 -9.40 22.95 -34.66
N TRP A 498 -9.91 22.09 -33.77
CA TRP A 498 -9.87 22.32 -32.32
C TRP A 498 -8.55 21.91 -31.66
N LEU A 499 -7.73 21.09 -32.32
CA LEU A 499 -6.48 20.55 -31.76
C LEU A 499 -5.27 20.77 -32.69
N PRO A 500 -4.94 22.04 -33.02
CA PRO A 500 -3.68 22.38 -33.69
C PRO A 500 -2.47 22.16 -32.77
N ASP A 501 -1.27 22.27 -33.34
CA ASP A 501 -0.02 22.00 -32.60
C ASP A 501 0.26 23.01 -31.48
N ASP A 502 -0.07 24.30 -31.71
CA ASP A 502 -0.11 25.32 -30.65
C ASP A 502 -1.53 25.46 -30.10
N ILE A 503 -1.72 24.99 -28.87
CA ILE A 503 -3.01 25.00 -28.18
C ILE A 503 -3.50 26.40 -27.79
N ASN A 504 -2.70 27.46 -27.93
CA ASN A 504 -3.19 28.84 -27.82
C ASN A 504 -4.13 29.22 -28.98
N HIS A 505 -3.86 28.68 -30.18
CA HIS A 505 -4.67 28.89 -31.38
C HIS A 505 -5.74 27.79 -31.57
N GLY A 506 -5.91 26.90 -30.57
CA GLY A 506 -6.84 25.78 -30.58
C GLY A 506 -8.15 26.05 -29.85
N ARG A 507 -8.98 25.01 -29.78
CA ARG A 507 -10.23 24.94 -29.01
C ARG A 507 -10.28 23.66 -28.20
N VAL A 508 -9.26 23.48 -27.36
CA VAL A 508 -9.11 22.28 -26.51
C VAL A 508 -10.26 22.20 -25.49
N ASP A 509 -10.91 23.32 -25.17
CA ASP A 509 -12.18 23.37 -24.43
C ASP A 509 -13.29 22.54 -25.11
N ASN A 510 -13.46 22.64 -26.43
CA ASN A 510 -14.42 21.83 -27.18
C ASN A 510 -14.03 20.34 -27.17
N VAL A 511 -12.74 20.01 -27.20
CA VAL A 511 -12.25 18.63 -27.06
C VAL A 511 -12.64 18.06 -25.69
N TYR A 512 -12.45 18.83 -24.61
CA TYR A 512 -12.91 18.41 -23.27
C TYR A 512 -14.43 18.26 -23.20
N TRP A 513 -15.21 19.14 -23.83
CA TRP A 513 -16.68 19.00 -23.88
C TRP A 513 -17.16 17.76 -24.64
N VAL A 514 -16.50 17.38 -25.75
CA VAL A 514 -16.80 16.09 -26.42
C VAL A 514 -16.48 14.90 -25.51
N LEU A 515 -15.41 14.97 -24.72
CA LEU A 515 -15.06 13.92 -23.76
C LEU A 515 -16.03 13.86 -22.57
N VAL A 516 -16.60 15.00 -22.13
CA VAL A 516 -17.72 15.04 -21.18
C VAL A 516 -18.96 14.33 -21.76
N ILE A 517 -19.35 14.64 -23.00
CA ILE A 517 -20.50 14.01 -23.66
C ILE A 517 -20.28 12.49 -23.83
N GLY A 518 -19.09 12.10 -24.30
CA GLY A 518 -18.70 10.69 -24.41
C GLY A 518 -18.69 9.96 -23.06
N GLY A 519 -18.22 10.63 -22.00
CA GLY A 519 -18.27 10.12 -20.64
C GLY A 519 -19.69 9.91 -20.11
N VAL A 520 -20.61 10.84 -20.37
CA VAL A 520 -22.03 10.72 -20.00
C VAL A 520 -22.72 9.59 -20.77
N LEU A 521 -22.46 9.45 -22.07
CA LEU A 521 -22.95 8.33 -22.88
C LEU A 521 -22.40 6.98 -22.39
N ASN A 522 -21.11 6.93 -22.04
CA ASN A 522 -20.49 5.74 -21.47
C ASN A 522 -21.03 5.40 -20.07
N LEU A 523 -21.34 6.39 -19.23
CA LEU A 523 -22.03 6.16 -17.95
C LEU A 523 -23.43 5.56 -18.18
N GLY A 524 -24.17 6.03 -19.19
CA GLY A 524 -25.44 5.41 -19.61
C GLY A 524 -25.26 3.94 -20.03
N TYR A 525 -24.28 3.66 -20.89
CA TYR A 525 -23.92 2.30 -21.29
C TYR A 525 -23.51 1.41 -20.10
N PHE A 526 -22.66 1.92 -19.20
CA PHE A 526 -22.23 1.23 -17.98
C PHE A 526 -23.42 0.90 -17.05
N LEU A 527 -24.37 1.82 -16.90
CA LEU A 527 -25.58 1.59 -16.09
C LEU A 527 -26.49 0.51 -16.71
N VAL A 528 -26.64 0.48 -18.03
CA VAL A 528 -27.37 -0.60 -18.73
C VAL A 528 -26.63 -1.94 -18.58
N CYS A 529 -25.31 -1.97 -18.80
CA CYS A 529 -24.52 -3.20 -18.67
C CYS A 529 -24.50 -3.73 -17.22
N SER A 530 -24.37 -2.86 -16.22
CA SER A 530 -24.37 -3.25 -14.81
C SER A 530 -25.76 -3.65 -14.29
N TRP A 531 -26.85 -3.11 -14.84
CA TRP A 531 -28.21 -3.58 -14.57
C TRP A 531 -28.49 -4.97 -15.19
N LEU A 532 -27.95 -5.24 -16.38
CA LEU A 532 -28.02 -6.56 -17.01
C LEU A 532 -27.01 -7.57 -16.43
N TYR A 533 -26.01 -7.13 -15.66
CA TYR A 533 -24.99 -8.00 -15.10
C TYR A 533 -25.50 -8.80 -13.90
N LYS A 534 -25.59 -10.12 -14.07
CA LYS A 534 -25.75 -11.04 -12.95
C LYS A 534 -24.38 -11.47 -12.43
N TYR A 535 -24.05 -11.01 -11.22
CA TYR A 535 -22.97 -11.57 -10.40
C TYR A 535 -23.07 -13.09 -10.33
N ARG A 536 -21.93 -13.77 -10.20
CA ARG A 536 -21.89 -15.22 -10.03
C ARG A 536 -22.41 -15.60 -8.63
N ASN A 537 -23.59 -16.25 -8.56
CA ASN A 537 -24.29 -16.53 -7.30
C ASN A 537 -23.38 -17.12 -6.21
N LEU A 538 -23.39 -16.46 -5.03
CA LEU A 538 -23.06 -17.05 -3.73
C LEU A 538 -24.32 -17.38 -2.90
N GLU A 539 -25.49 -17.19 -3.51
CA GLU A 539 -26.81 -17.49 -2.97
C GLU A 539 -27.44 -18.56 -3.88
N ASP A 540 -27.15 -19.85 -3.61
CA ASP A 540 -27.88 -21.03 -4.12
C ASP A 540 -27.29 -22.34 -3.52
N ASP A 541 -27.03 -22.40 -2.21
CA ASP A 541 -26.82 -23.70 -1.53
C ASP A 541 -27.19 -23.67 -0.03
N VAL A 542 -28.47 -23.94 0.26
CA VAL A 542 -28.98 -24.27 1.60
C VAL A 542 -30.02 -25.39 1.45
N SER A 543 -29.56 -26.62 1.22
CA SER A 543 -30.17 -27.89 1.69
C SER A 543 -29.53 -29.12 1.01
N GLY A 544 -28.44 -29.66 1.57
CA GLY A 544 -27.79 -30.87 1.01
C GLY A 544 -26.56 -31.36 1.78
N ASP A 545 -26.74 -32.23 2.76
CA ASP A 545 -25.67 -33.09 3.31
C ASP A 545 -25.32 -34.20 2.27
N ILE A 546 -24.10 -34.75 2.13
CA ILE A 546 -22.90 -34.74 2.99
C ILE A 546 -21.60 -35.16 2.22
N GLU A 547 -20.40 -34.79 2.73
CA GLU A 547 -19.05 -35.30 2.32
C GLU A 547 -18.49 -34.82 0.94
N VAL A 548 -17.18 -34.65 0.66
CA VAL A 548 -15.86 -34.77 1.35
C VAL A 548 -14.83 -33.87 0.56
N GLN A 549 -13.59 -33.46 0.93
CA GLN A 549 -12.67 -33.69 2.06
C GLN A 549 -11.96 -32.38 2.55
N HIS A 550 -10.72 -32.08 2.08
CA HIS A 550 -9.82 -31.00 2.57
C HIS A 550 -8.72 -30.60 1.55
N SER A 551 -8.37 -29.31 1.42
CA SER A 551 -6.99 -28.74 1.54
C SER A 551 -6.89 -27.26 1.08
N GLY A 552 -6.00 -26.46 1.69
CA GLY A 552 -5.53 -25.12 1.24
C GLY A 552 -6.59 -23.99 1.11
N ASP A 553 -7.08 -23.37 2.19
CA ASP A 553 -6.46 -22.31 3.02
C ASP A 553 -6.20 -20.93 2.32
N PRO A 554 -6.98 -19.86 2.63
CA PRO A 554 -6.92 -18.57 1.94
C PRO A 554 -6.01 -17.50 2.59
N SER A 555 -5.46 -16.62 1.75
CA SER A 555 -4.43 -15.59 2.06
C SER A 555 -4.86 -14.38 2.91
N SER A 556 -3.96 -13.81 3.74
CA SER A 556 -4.14 -12.45 4.34
C SER A 556 -2.89 -11.73 4.92
N LYS A 557 -2.47 -10.64 4.25
CA LYS A 557 -2.04 -9.30 4.78
C LYS A 557 -0.70 -9.04 5.52
N ARG A 558 0.00 -8.01 5.01
CA ARG A 558 0.55 -6.77 5.65
C ARG A 558 1.01 -6.77 7.14
N GLY A 559 2.24 -6.29 7.37
CA GLY A 559 2.62 -5.56 8.61
C GLY A 559 4.09 -5.73 9.07
N GLY A 560 4.95 -4.72 8.87
CA GLY A 560 6.39 -4.79 9.17
C GLY A 560 6.80 -4.31 10.58
N TRP A 561 6.57 -3.03 10.89
CA TRP A 561 7.21 -2.33 12.02
C TRP A 561 6.40 -2.28 13.34
N ILE A 562 5.28 -3.00 13.42
CA ILE A 562 4.46 -3.14 14.64
C ILE A 562 4.80 -4.45 15.39
N THR A 563 5.70 -5.27 14.82
CA THR A 563 5.94 -6.66 15.25
C THR A 563 6.87 -6.82 16.45
N PHE A 564 7.85 -5.93 16.66
CA PHE A 564 8.85 -6.10 17.72
C PHE A 564 8.27 -6.15 19.15
N PRO A 565 7.39 -5.24 19.60
CA PRO A 565 6.82 -5.30 20.95
C PRO A 565 5.96 -6.55 21.16
N PHE A 566 5.29 -7.01 20.09
CA PHE A 566 4.48 -8.23 20.04
C PHE A 566 5.34 -9.51 20.12
N ILE A 567 6.50 -9.52 19.45
CA ILE A 567 7.50 -10.59 19.59
C ILE A 567 8.05 -10.63 21.01
N ILE A 568 8.37 -9.49 21.62
CA ILE A 568 8.91 -9.45 22.99
C ILE A 568 7.86 -9.94 24.01
N ALA A 569 6.57 -9.61 23.85
CA ALA A 569 5.48 -10.20 24.64
C ALA A 569 5.41 -11.73 24.47
N ILE A 570 5.45 -12.23 23.23
CA ILE A 570 5.46 -13.67 22.94
C ILE A 570 6.67 -14.37 23.60
N LEU A 571 7.84 -13.73 23.63
CA LEU A 571 9.04 -14.26 24.30
C LEU A 571 8.90 -14.29 25.84
N ALA A 572 8.20 -13.32 26.44
CA ALA A 572 7.85 -13.34 27.86
C ALA A 572 6.86 -14.48 28.15
N ASP A 573 5.67 -14.46 27.54
CA ASP A 573 4.59 -15.42 27.81
C ASP A 573 5.01 -16.87 27.53
N SER A 574 5.66 -17.10 26.37
CA SER A 574 5.82 -18.45 25.82
C SER A 574 7.13 -19.14 26.19
N PHE A 575 8.16 -18.42 26.65
CA PHE A 575 9.52 -18.96 26.80
C PHE A 575 10.24 -18.54 28.10
N PHE A 576 10.35 -17.23 28.38
CA PHE A 576 11.29 -16.72 29.38
C PHE A 576 10.65 -16.13 30.65
N GLY A 577 9.35 -15.84 30.63
CA GLY A 577 8.64 -15.10 31.67
C GLY A 577 8.90 -13.59 31.64
N ASP A 578 8.02 -12.81 32.28
CA ASP A 578 8.09 -11.34 32.29
C ASP A 578 9.42 -10.80 32.84
N ILE A 579 9.83 -11.25 34.04
CA ILE A 579 10.94 -10.64 34.80
C ILE A 579 12.28 -10.74 34.06
N PRO A 580 12.68 -11.89 33.47
CA PRO A 580 13.88 -11.97 32.63
C PRO A 580 13.80 -11.10 31.36
N VAL A 581 12.62 -10.97 30.74
CA VAL A 581 12.45 -10.15 29.53
C VAL A 581 12.53 -8.65 29.85
N ILE A 582 11.96 -8.20 30.98
CA ILE A 582 12.13 -6.83 31.47
C ILE A 582 13.61 -6.57 31.76
N LEU A 583 14.31 -7.50 32.42
CA LEU A 583 15.73 -7.36 32.76
C LEU A 583 16.61 -7.21 31.51
N ALA A 584 16.42 -8.08 30.51
CA ALA A 584 17.12 -7.98 29.22
C ALA A 584 16.79 -6.66 28.49
N SER A 585 15.53 -6.23 28.53
CA SER A 585 15.09 -4.99 27.89
C SER A 585 15.65 -3.73 28.58
N THR A 586 15.71 -3.71 29.91
CA THR A 586 16.37 -2.63 30.67
C THR A 586 17.87 -2.57 30.36
N PHE A 587 18.54 -3.72 30.23
CA PHE A 587 19.96 -3.77 29.87
C PHE A 587 20.22 -3.21 28.46
N LEU A 588 19.39 -3.60 27.47
CA LEU A 588 19.49 -3.07 26.10
C LEU A 588 19.23 -1.55 26.03
N SER A 589 18.28 -1.04 26.83
CA SER A 589 18.02 0.41 26.97
C SER A 589 19.23 1.14 27.56
N LEU A 590 19.78 0.63 28.66
CA LEU A 590 20.95 1.18 29.33
C LEU A 590 22.18 1.19 28.43
N LEU A 591 22.45 0.09 27.71
CA LEU A 591 23.56 -0.04 26.78
C LEU A 591 23.42 0.94 25.60
N GLY A 592 22.23 1.05 25.01
CA GLY A 592 21.95 2.03 23.96
C GLY A 592 22.14 3.48 24.42
N ILE A 593 21.63 3.86 25.60
CA ILE A 593 21.75 5.23 26.12
C ILE A 593 23.19 5.56 26.56
N SER A 594 23.94 4.57 27.04
CA SER A 594 25.37 4.70 27.30
C SER A 594 26.16 4.94 26.00
N LEU A 595 25.81 4.25 24.91
CA LEU A 595 26.40 4.49 23.59
C LEU A 595 25.99 5.84 22.98
N LEU A 596 24.75 6.31 23.17
CA LEU A 596 24.37 7.69 22.81
C LEU A 596 25.21 8.73 23.57
N THR A 597 25.49 8.47 24.84
CA THR A 597 26.36 9.32 25.66
C THR A 597 27.79 9.33 25.10
N LEU A 598 28.33 8.16 24.75
CA LEU A 598 29.66 8.03 24.14
C LEU A 598 29.76 8.76 22.78
N ILE A 599 28.73 8.64 21.91
CA ILE A 599 28.63 9.38 20.64
C ILE A 599 28.55 10.88 20.90
N ALA A 600 27.78 11.31 21.89
CA ALA A 600 27.67 12.73 22.23
C ALA A 600 29.01 13.29 22.76
N PHE A 601 29.76 12.52 23.55
CA PHE A 601 31.06 12.92 24.08
C PHE A 601 32.19 12.89 23.05
N SER A 602 32.19 11.94 22.11
CA SER A 602 33.26 11.76 21.12
C SER A 602 33.08 12.63 19.87
N ASP A 603 33.94 13.63 19.72
CA ASP A 603 33.92 14.56 18.59
C ASP A 603 34.41 13.92 17.25
N TYR A 604 34.73 12.62 17.25
CA TYR A 604 34.95 11.79 16.05
C TYR A 604 33.70 11.03 15.60
N LEU A 605 32.79 10.71 16.53
CA LEU A 605 31.54 9.97 16.24
C LEU A 605 30.38 10.89 15.81
N ARG A 606 30.61 12.20 15.76
CA ARG A 606 29.65 13.22 15.34
C ARG A 606 30.27 14.10 14.24
N PRO A 607 29.52 14.58 13.23
CA PRO A 607 29.99 15.66 12.36
C PRO A 607 30.24 16.95 13.17
N ARG A 608 31.08 17.84 12.64
CA ARG A 608 31.38 19.14 13.27
C ARG A 608 30.09 19.96 13.44
N PRO A 609 29.93 20.72 14.54
CA PRO A 609 28.81 21.64 14.69
C PRO A 609 28.88 22.74 13.61
N CYS A 610 27.72 23.12 13.06
CA CYS A 610 27.65 24.20 12.08
C CYS A 610 27.90 25.56 12.76
N GLU A 611 28.60 26.46 12.09
CA GLU A 611 28.90 27.79 12.64
C GLU A 611 27.64 28.68 12.64
N PRO A 612 27.41 29.50 13.68
CA PRO A 612 26.23 30.34 13.76
C PRO A 612 26.26 31.43 12.68
N GLY A 613 25.46 31.25 11.64
CA GLY A 613 25.34 32.17 10.50
C GLY A 613 25.74 31.57 9.14
N SER A 614 26.35 30.38 9.10
CA SER A 614 26.68 29.71 7.83
C SER A 614 25.62 28.68 7.42
N ILE A 615 25.41 28.54 6.11
CA ILE A 615 24.37 27.66 5.54
C ILE A 615 24.92 26.24 5.24
N LEU A 616 26.24 26.03 5.35
CA LEU A 616 26.90 24.74 5.10
C LEU A 616 27.16 23.97 6.39
N CYS A 617 26.19 23.16 6.81
CA CYS A 617 26.45 22.07 7.75
C CYS A 617 27.16 20.90 7.03
N GLN A 618 28.24 20.37 7.62
CA GLN A 618 28.90 19.17 7.09
C GLN A 618 28.04 17.92 7.37
N SER A 619 27.72 17.16 6.33
CA SER A 619 26.95 15.91 6.45
C SER A 619 27.71 14.83 7.25
N PRO A 620 27.03 14.01 8.08
CA PRO A 620 27.65 12.87 8.73
C PRO A 620 28.11 11.83 7.70
N SER A 621 29.13 11.04 8.04
CA SER A 621 29.51 9.89 7.20
C SER A 621 28.56 8.70 7.40
N ASP A 622 28.50 7.79 6.41
CA ASP A 622 27.68 6.56 6.50
C ASP A 622 28.01 5.72 7.73
N LEU A 623 29.28 5.75 8.19
CA LEU A 623 29.71 5.08 9.42
C LEU A 623 29.12 5.75 10.67
N GLN A 624 29.17 7.09 10.77
CA GLN A 624 28.56 7.83 11.88
C GLN A 624 27.04 7.62 11.91
N LEU A 625 26.40 7.67 10.74
CA LEU A 625 24.96 7.48 10.57
C LEU A 625 24.52 6.04 10.88
N GLY A 626 25.28 5.03 10.43
CA GLY A 626 25.05 3.63 10.73
C GLY A 626 25.21 3.30 12.21
N ILE A 627 26.27 3.83 12.86
CA ILE A 627 26.47 3.71 14.32
C ILE A 627 25.28 4.34 15.06
N LEU A 628 24.85 5.54 14.66
CA LEU A 628 23.69 6.21 15.27
C LEU A 628 22.41 5.37 15.12
N TYR A 629 22.13 4.79 13.95
CA TYR A 629 20.94 3.94 13.76
C TYR A 629 20.99 2.65 14.58
N VAL A 630 22.14 1.97 14.68
CA VAL A 630 22.30 0.77 15.53
C VAL A 630 22.05 1.11 17.00
N VAL A 631 22.58 2.24 17.46
CA VAL A 631 22.40 2.69 18.85
C VAL A 631 20.94 3.09 19.12
N LEU A 632 20.28 3.81 18.20
CA LEU A 632 18.85 4.12 18.31
C LEU A 632 17.97 2.85 18.28
N ALA A 633 18.33 1.83 17.49
CA ALA A 633 17.64 0.54 17.47
C ALA A 633 17.73 -0.20 18.82
N LEU A 634 18.89 -0.13 19.49
CA LEU A 634 19.08 -0.69 20.84
C LEU A 634 18.21 0.03 21.88
N VAL A 635 18.21 1.37 21.89
CA VAL A 635 17.36 2.17 22.79
C VAL A 635 15.87 1.90 22.55
N THR A 636 15.41 1.91 21.30
CA THR A 636 14.00 1.65 20.96
C THR A 636 13.57 0.22 21.28
N THR A 637 14.43 -0.78 21.09
CA THR A 637 14.13 -2.18 21.44
C THR A 637 14.01 -2.36 22.96
N GLY A 638 14.96 -1.82 23.74
CA GLY A 638 14.94 -1.91 25.20
C GLY A 638 13.77 -1.14 25.84
N THR A 639 13.47 0.06 25.35
CA THR A 639 12.32 0.86 25.83
C THR A 639 10.97 0.26 25.40
N ALA A 640 10.88 -0.40 24.24
CA ALA A 640 9.67 -1.12 23.83
C ALA A 640 9.41 -2.36 24.71
N GLY A 641 10.44 -3.20 24.92
CA GLY A 641 10.30 -4.42 25.70
C GLY A 641 9.96 -4.16 27.17
N THR A 642 10.59 -3.15 27.78
CA THR A 642 10.24 -2.70 29.15
C THR A 642 8.82 -2.14 29.22
N ARG A 643 8.41 -1.28 28.28
CA ARG A 643 7.06 -0.68 28.28
C ARG A 643 5.94 -1.72 28.17
N VAL A 644 6.14 -2.80 27.41
CA VAL A 644 5.13 -3.85 27.25
C VAL A 644 5.08 -4.77 28.47
N ALA A 645 6.21 -5.33 28.91
CA ALA A 645 6.21 -6.36 29.96
C ALA A 645 6.10 -5.81 31.40
N LEU A 646 6.60 -4.60 31.68
CA LEU A 646 6.60 -4.07 33.06
C LEU A 646 5.18 -3.78 33.60
N ALA A 647 4.26 -3.38 32.73
CA ALA A 647 2.88 -3.06 33.11
C ALA A 647 2.07 -4.30 33.50
N SER A 648 2.20 -5.40 32.75
CA SER A 648 1.58 -6.70 33.09
C SER A 648 2.25 -7.31 34.33
N ALA A 649 3.57 -7.40 34.34
CA ALA A 649 4.34 -8.03 35.41
C ALA A 649 4.10 -7.39 36.78
N GLY A 650 4.02 -6.06 36.83
CA GLY A 650 3.76 -5.30 38.04
C GLY A 650 2.32 -5.45 38.56
N ALA A 651 1.32 -5.46 37.67
CA ALA A 651 -0.06 -5.75 38.05
C ALA A 651 -0.22 -7.19 38.57
N ASN A 652 0.46 -8.15 37.93
CA ASN A 652 0.48 -9.56 38.30
C ASN A 652 1.09 -9.87 39.68
N GLN A 653 1.70 -8.89 40.37
CA GLN A 653 2.14 -9.05 41.76
C GLN A 653 0.95 -9.05 42.75
N TYR A 654 -0.15 -8.37 42.40
CA TYR A 654 -1.31 -8.14 43.25
C TYR A 654 -2.48 -9.06 42.87
N GLU A 655 -3.13 -9.66 43.87
CA GLU A 655 -4.25 -10.61 43.65
C GLU A 655 -5.64 -9.95 43.63
N LYS A 656 -5.78 -8.75 44.23
CA LYS A 656 -7.06 -8.04 44.31
C LYS A 656 -7.20 -7.06 43.15
N PRO A 657 -8.31 -7.07 42.37
CA PRO A 657 -8.51 -6.15 41.24
C PRO A 657 -8.44 -4.66 41.60
N LYS A 658 -8.84 -4.29 42.83
CA LYS A 658 -8.71 -2.92 43.36
C LYS A 658 -7.24 -2.48 43.46
N ASP A 659 -6.38 -3.39 43.88
CA ASP A 659 -4.96 -3.12 44.14
C ASP A 659 -4.19 -3.13 42.81
N GLN A 660 -4.55 -4.02 41.88
CA GLN A 660 -4.09 -3.99 40.48
C GLN A 660 -4.46 -2.66 39.78
N GLY A 661 -5.71 -2.18 39.93
CA GLY A 661 -6.14 -0.89 39.39
C GLY A 661 -5.40 0.30 40.03
N THR A 662 -5.06 0.19 41.32
CA THR A 662 -4.25 1.18 42.04
C THR A 662 -2.80 1.17 41.54
N PHE A 663 -2.22 -0.01 41.28
CA PHE A 663 -0.92 -0.15 40.63
C PHE A 663 -0.90 0.52 39.25
N PHE A 664 -1.88 0.25 38.38
CA PHE A 664 -1.93 0.88 37.05
C PHE A 664 -2.01 2.41 37.14
N ASN A 665 -2.82 2.97 38.04
CA ASN A 665 -2.88 4.42 38.26
C ASN A 665 -1.53 4.99 38.70
N CYS A 666 -0.82 4.31 39.61
CA CYS A 666 0.51 4.72 40.07
C CYS A 666 1.57 4.59 38.96
N TYR A 667 1.55 3.49 38.20
CA TYR A 667 2.42 3.25 37.05
C TYR A 667 2.27 4.36 36.00
N PHE A 668 1.04 4.67 35.58
CA PHE A 668 0.81 5.76 34.61
C PHE A 668 1.19 7.13 35.18
N LEU A 669 0.95 7.40 36.48
CA LEU A 669 1.41 8.63 37.11
C LEU A 669 2.94 8.75 37.07
N MET A 670 3.67 7.70 37.44
CA MET A 670 5.14 7.69 37.42
C MET A 670 5.71 7.79 35.99
N VAL A 671 5.11 7.14 35.00
CA VAL A 671 5.50 7.27 33.59
C VAL A 671 5.31 8.70 33.08
N ASN A 672 4.19 9.36 33.41
CA ASN A 672 3.97 10.75 33.00
C ASN A 672 4.87 11.73 33.77
N THR A 673 5.10 11.54 35.08
CA THR A 673 6.05 12.34 35.87
C THR A 673 7.48 12.20 35.33
N GLY A 674 7.92 10.99 34.99
CA GLY A 674 9.21 10.75 34.34
C GLY A 674 9.32 11.42 32.96
N ALA A 675 8.24 11.41 32.17
CA ALA A 675 8.18 12.13 30.90
C ALA A 675 8.22 13.66 31.08
N ILE A 676 7.56 14.22 32.11
CA ILE A 676 7.65 15.64 32.46
C ILE A 676 9.08 16.00 32.87
N ILE A 677 9.73 15.24 33.75
CA ILE A 677 11.11 15.49 34.19
C ILE A 677 12.10 15.39 33.02
N SER A 678 11.91 14.42 32.13
CA SER A 678 12.74 14.28 30.92
C SER A 678 12.56 15.46 29.96
N ALA A 679 11.32 15.76 29.57
CA ALA A 679 11.03 16.83 28.62
C ALA A 679 11.15 18.25 29.21
N THR A 680 11.32 18.40 30.52
CA THR A 680 11.75 19.67 31.16
C THR A 680 13.24 19.67 31.46
N ALA A 681 13.68 19.08 32.58
CA ALA A 681 15.03 19.23 33.11
C ALA A 681 16.11 18.66 32.18
N ILE A 682 15.89 17.50 31.55
CA ILE A 682 16.89 16.90 30.67
C ILE A 682 16.98 17.67 29.35
N VAL A 683 15.85 17.97 28.71
CA VAL A 683 15.83 18.79 27.47
C VAL A 683 16.37 20.20 27.70
N TYR A 684 16.04 20.84 28.83
CA TYR A 684 16.64 22.12 29.23
C TYR A 684 18.16 22.02 29.38
N THR A 685 18.67 20.91 29.95
CA THR A 685 20.12 20.66 30.07
C THR A 685 20.76 20.40 28.70
N GLN A 686 20.06 19.74 27.76
CA GLN A 686 20.54 19.51 26.40
C GLN A 686 20.70 20.83 25.63
N ASP A 687 19.70 21.71 25.71
CA ASP A 687 19.67 22.97 24.96
C ASP A 687 20.51 24.10 25.59
N ASN A 688 20.58 24.20 26.93
CA ASN A 688 21.21 25.35 27.61
C ASN A 688 22.55 25.04 28.29
N ALA A 689 22.95 23.76 28.43
CA ALA A 689 24.22 23.37 29.02
C ALA A 689 25.06 22.49 28.07
N SER A 690 24.65 21.24 27.84
CA SER A 690 25.12 20.45 26.69
C SER A 690 24.34 19.15 26.49
N TRP A 691 24.28 18.72 25.22
CA TRP A 691 23.86 17.37 24.84
C TRP A 691 24.71 16.27 25.51
N LYS A 692 26.01 16.52 25.77
CA LYS A 692 26.92 15.62 26.49
C LYS A 692 26.38 15.31 27.90
N LEU A 693 26.03 16.35 28.67
CA LEU A 693 25.42 16.21 30.00
C LEU A 693 24.00 15.61 29.95
N GLY A 694 23.17 16.03 28.99
CA GLY A 694 21.80 15.55 28.86
C GLY A 694 21.69 14.03 28.66
N PHE A 695 22.50 13.46 27.77
CA PHE A 695 22.53 11.99 27.61
C PHE A 695 23.17 11.29 28.81
N GLY A 696 24.18 11.89 29.45
CA GLY A 696 24.77 11.37 30.69
C GLY A 696 23.75 11.25 31.84
N LEU A 697 22.86 12.23 32.02
CA LEU A 697 21.76 12.17 32.98
C LEU A 697 20.77 11.04 32.66
N CYS A 698 20.43 10.84 31.37
CA CYS A 698 19.62 9.70 30.95
C CYS A 698 20.30 8.35 31.25
N ALA A 699 21.61 8.24 31.03
CA ALA A 699 22.38 7.03 31.31
C ALA A 699 22.40 6.72 32.81
N ALA A 700 22.68 7.71 33.66
CA ALA A 700 22.66 7.59 35.12
C ALA A 700 21.27 7.16 35.64
N ALA A 701 20.19 7.77 35.14
CA ALA A 701 18.82 7.40 35.52
C ALA A 701 18.47 5.95 35.11
N ASN A 702 18.88 5.51 33.92
CA ASN A 702 18.68 4.12 33.49
C ASN A 702 19.52 3.13 34.32
N LEU A 703 20.75 3.50 34.70
CA LEU A 703 21.62 2.67 35.53
C LEU A 703 21.02 2.47 36.94
N ILE A 704 20.53 3.54 37.56
CA ILE A 704 19.83 3.49 38.85
C ILE A 704 18.60 2.59 38.74
N SER A 705 17.77 2.76 37.69
CA SER A 705 16.58 1.92 37.47
C SER A 705 16.93 0.43 37.26
N PHE A 706 18.03 0.14 36.57
CA PHE A 706 18.51 -1.23 36.32
C PHE A 706 19.00 -1.89 37.61
N VAL A 707 19.80 -1.18 38.42
CA VAL A 707 20.28 -1.66 39.73
C VAL A 707 19.11 -1.91 40.68
N LEU A 708 18.14 -0.99 40.78
CA LEU A 708 16.95 -1.16 41.62
C LEU A 708 16.11 -2.38 41.21
N PHE A 709 15.90 -2.60 39.90
CA PHE A 709 15.16 -3.76 39.40
C PHE A 709 15.89 -5.10 39.65
N ILE A 710 17.23 -5.11 39.55
CA ILE A 710 18.05 -6.26 39.92
C ILE A 710 17.97 -6.56 41.41
N SER A 711 18.11 -5.53 42.27
CA SER A 711 17.97 -5.69 43.73
C SER A 711 16.59 -6.23 44.12
N GLY A 712 15.53 -5.77 43.44
CA GLY A 712 14.17 -6.26 43.61
C GLY A 712 13.92 -7.70 43.13
N LYS A 713 14.81 -8.28 42.31
CA LYS A 713 14.56 -9.57 41.62
C LYS A 713 14.18 -10.72 42.55
N ARG A 714 14.71 -10.78 43.79
CA ARG A 714 14.37 -11.84 44.76
C ARG A 714 13.00 -11.68 45.41
N LEU A 715 12.34 -10.53 45.25
CA LEU A 715 11.08 -10.17 45.91
C LEU A 715 9.86 -10.29 44.98
N TYR A 716 10.05 -10.34 43.66
CA TYR A 716 8.96 -10.47 42.69
C TYR A 716 8.39 -11.90 42.65
N LYS A 717 7.06 -12.01 42.58
CA LYS A 717 6.37 -13.26 42.23
C LYS A 717 6.76 -13.67 40.81
N HIS A 718 7.29 -14.89 40.67
CA HIS A 718 7.70 -15.47 39.40
C HIS A 718 6.58 -16.37 38.85
N ASN A 719 5.81 -15.85 37.90
CA ASN A 719 4.84 -16.66 37.16
C ASN A 719 5.56 -17.62 36.22
N LYS A 720 5.11 -18.87 36.14
CA LYS A 720 5.62 -19.84 35.15
C LYS A 720 5.09 -19.46 33.76
N PRO A 721 5.90 -19.55 32.68
CA PRO A 721 5.43 -19.28 31.34
C PRO A 721 4.30 -20.25 30.97
N MET A 722 3.13 -19.71 30.64
CA MET A 722 1.99 -20.49 30.14
C MET A 722 2.15 -20.61 28.62
N GLY A 723 2.36 -21.84 28.14
CA GLY A 723 2.75 -22.12 26.75
C GLY A 723 1.89 -21.41 25.71
N SER A 724 2.56 -20.87 24.69
CA SER A 724 2.08 -19.78 23.82
C SER A 724 0.55 -19.67 23.64
N PRO A 725 -0.09 -18.56 24.06
CA PRO A 725 -1.55 -18.42 24.02
C PRO A 725 -2.11 -18.55 22.60
N PHE A 726 -1.34 -18.15 21.58
CA PHE A 726 -1.70 -18.35 20.17
C PHE A 726 -1.92 -19.82 19.80
N THR A 727 -1.26 -20.78 20.47
CA THR A 727 -1.52 -22.21 20.22
C THR A 727 -2.88 -22.65 20.75
N SER A 728 -3.34 -22.15 21.90
CA SER A 728 -4.71 -22.38 22.37
C SER A 728 -5.75 -21.67 21.51
N LEU A 729 -5.50 -20.42 21.08
CA LEU A 729 -6.38 -19.71 20.15
C LEU A 729 -6.56 -20.47 18.81
N VAL A 730 -5.47 -21.04 18.26
CA VAL A 730 -5.55 -21.86 17.03
C VAL A 730 -6.18 -23.22 17.29
N ARG A 731 -5.94 -23.88 18.44
CA ARG A 731 -6.64 -25.12 18.82
C ARG A 731 -8.15 -24.93 18.85
N VAL A 732 -8.66 -23.84 19.41
CA VAL A 732 -10.11 -23.55 19.43
C VAL A 732 -10.69 -23.47 18.02
N ILE A 733 -9.97 -22.87 17.06
CA ILE A 733 -10.37 -22.84 15.65
C ILE A 733 -10.34 -24.26 15.03
N VAL A 734 -9.26 -25.02 15.24
CA VAL A 734 -9.10 -26.37 14.67
C VAL A 734 -10.14 -27.34 15.25
N ALA A 735 -10.34 -27.36 16.56
CA ALA A 735 -11.32 -28.23 17.20
C ALA A 735 -12.76 -27.87 16.76
N ALA A 736 -13.11 -26.58 16.68
CA ALA A 736 -14.44 -26.15 16.22
C ALA A 736 -14.69 -26.44 14.72
N THR A 737 -13.66 -26.35 13.86
CA THR A 737 -13.80 -26.66 12.42
C THR A 737 -13.78 -28.17 12.14
N VAL A 738 -13.01 -28.98 12.88
CA VAL A 738 -13.11 -30.45 12.86
C VAL A 738 -14.49 -30.89 13.34
N LYS A 739 -15.00 -30.31 14.43
CA LYS A 739 -16.35 -30.59 14.96
C LYS A 739 -17.45 -29.75 14.28
N ARG A 740 -17.26 -29.28 13.03
CA ARG A 740 -18.23 -28.44 12.30
C ARG A 740 -19.60 -29.09 12.06
N LYS A 741 -19.66 -30.42 11.93
CA LYS A 741 -20.91 -31.20 11.82
C LYS A 741 -21.57 -31.48 13.19
N ALA A 742 -20.91 -31.22 14.32
CA ALA A 742 -21.46 -31.56 15.63
C ALA A 742 -22.65 -30.65 16.02
N VAL A 743 -23.71 -31.27 16.54
CA VAL A 743 -24.86 -30.56 17.13
C VAL A 743 -24.45 -29.97 18.47
N ILE A 744 -24.82 -28.71 18.72
CA ILE A 744 -24.42 -28.00 19.94
C ILE A 744 -25.44 -28.31 21.05
N SER A 745 -25.08 -29.24 21.93
CA SER A 745 -25.91 -29.67 23.06
C SER A 745 -26.32 -28.52 23.99
N SER A 746 -27.40 -28.75 24.73
CA SER A 746 -27.87 -27.90 25.83
C SER A 746 -27.48 -28.43 27.22
N LYS A 747 -26.84 -29.60 27.31
CA LYS A 747 -26.36 -30.19 28.58
C LYS A 747 -24.92 -29.76 28.85
N ASP A 748 -24.60 -29.46 30.11
CA ASP A 748 -23.22 -29.09 30.49
C ASP A 748 -22.25 -30.28 30.49
N GLU A 749 -22.76 -31.48 30.82
CA GLU A 749 -21.98 -32.72 30.91
C GLU A 749 -21.28 -33.09 29.59
N ASP A 750 -21.80 -32.64 28.46
CA ASP A 750 -21.22 -32.87 27.13
C ASP A 750 -19.98 -31.99 26.85
N TYR A 751 -19.70 -30.99 27.71
CA TYR A 751 -18.57 -30.07 27.56
C TYR A 751 -17.34 -30.46 28.39
N TYR A 752 -16.15 -30.16 27.84
CA TYR A 752 -14.86 -30.48 28.43
C TYR A 752 -14.32 -29.34 29.32
N HIS A 753 -14.39 -29.58 30.64
CA HIS A 753 -13.91 -28.68 31.69
C HIS A 753 -12.56 -29.18 32.26
N HIS A 754 -11.45 -28.93 31.56
CA HIS A 754 -10.11 -29.24 32.06
C HIS A 754 -9.58 -28.14 32.99
N GLY A 755 -8.97 -28.52 34.12
CA GLY A 755 -8.28 -27.60 35.02
C GLY A 755 -9.02 -27.22 36.31
N LEU A 756 -10.26 -27.68 36.52
CA LEU A 756 -10.89 -27.57 37.84
C LEU A 756 -10.26 -28.54 38.84
N GLY A 757 -9.16 -28.09 39.45
CA GLY A 757 -8.65 -28.65 40.69
C GLY A 757 -9.77 -28.74 41.73
N GLN A 758 -9.77 -29.83 42.49
CA GLN A 758 -10.87 -30.40 43.26
C GLN A 758 -11.45 -29.50 44.38
N LYS A 759 -12.07 -28.35 44.04
CA LYS A 759 -12.59 -27.40 45.05
C LYS A 759 -13.78 -26.51 44.70
N ASN A 760 -14.27 -26.45 43.45
CA ASN A 760 -15.50 -25.71 43.11
C ASN A 760 -16.39 -26.51 42.14
N LYS A 761 -17.33 -27.30 42.69
CA LYS A 761 -18.36 -28.02 41.90
C LYS A 761 -19.62 -27.19 41.63
N ASN A 762 -19.77 -26.01 42.25
CA ASN A 762 -21.04 -25.30 42.33
C ASN A 762 -21.20 -24.17 41.29
N SER A 763 -20.35 -24.12 40.26
CA SER A 763 -20.46 -23.16 39.15
C SER A 763 -19.83 -23.70 37.85
N ALA A 764 -20.31 -24.85 37.38
CA ALA A 764 -20.07 -25.26 36.01
C ALA A 764 -20.88 -24.35 35.07
N VAL A 765 -20.20 -23.63 34.16
CA VAL A 765 -20.81 -22.59 33.33
C VAL A 765 -20.86 -23.05 31.88
N VAL A 766 -22.09 -23.17 31.35
CA VAL A 766 -22.35 -23.46 29.94
C VAL A 766 -21.71 -22.38 29.05
N PRO A 767 -20.97 -22.74 27.97
CA PRO A 767 -20.27 -21.76 27.14
C PRO A 767 -21.19 -20.71 26.51
N SER A 768 -20.72 -19.45 26.46
CA SER A 768 -21.53 -18.29 26.06
C SER A 768 -22.13 -18.44 24.65
N GLN A 769 -23.37 -17.98 24.49
CA GLN A 769 -24.06 -17.93 23.18
C GLN A 769 -23.40 -16.98 22.18
N SER A 770 -22.61 -16.00 22.65
CA SER A 770 -21.81 -15.12 21.80
C SER A 770 -20.72 -15.93 21.08
N PHE A 771 -20.76 -15.91 19.74
CA PHE A 771 -19.97 -16.78 18.85
C PHE A 771 -20.16 -18.29 19.13
N ARG A 772 -21.41 -18.74 19.27
CA ARG A 772 -21.82 -20.14 19.57
C ARG A 772 -21.09 -21.23 18.77
N PHE A 773 -20.65 -20.95 17.53
CA PHE A 773 -19.86 -21.88 16.72
C PHE A 773 -18.65 -22.49 17.46
N PHE A 774 -17.91 -21.68 18.25
CA PHE A 774 -16.71 -22.15 18.95
C PHE A 774 -17.03 -23.05 20.15
N ASN A 775 -18.28 -23.14 20.61
CA ASN A 775 -18.72 -24.13 21.60
C ASN A 775 -18.53 -25.57 21.10
N ARG A 776 -18.32 -25.77 19.79
CA ARG A 776 -18.00 -27.09 19.21
C ARG A 776 -16.60 -27.59 19.58
N ALA A 777 -15.66 -26.70 19.91
CA ALA A 777 -14.32 -27.08 20.34
C ALA A 777 -14.29 -27.80 21.70
N THR A 778 -15.31 -27.57 22.53
CA THR A 778 -15.43 -28.13 23.89
C THR A 778 -16.33 -29.36 23.98
N LEU A 779 -17.04 -29.75 22.92
CA LEU A 779 -17.89 -30.94 22.92
C LEU A 779 -17.03 -32.22 22.99
N LYS A 780 -17.34 -33.10 23.93
CA LYS A 780 -16.83 -34.48 23.99
C LYS A 780 -17.48 -35.30 22.86
N THR A 781 -16.73 -36.23 22.29
CA THR A 781 -17.23 -37.21 21.31
C THR A 781 -17.07 -38.62 21.88
N GLU A 782 -17.89 -39.57 21.44
CA GLU A 782 -17.74 -40.97 21.85
C GLU A 782 -16.33 -41.49 21.52
N GLY A 783 -15.72 -42.19 22.47
CA GLY A 783 -14.30 -42.60 22.44
C GLY A 783 -13.30 -41.57 23.01
N GLU A 784 -13.68 -40.31 23.25
CA GLU A 784 -12.78 -39.30 23.87
C GLU A 784 -12.81 -39.36 25.42
N SER A 785 -12.80 -40.58 26.00
CA SER A 785 -12.94 -40.81 27.44
C SER A 785 -11.60 -40.89 28.18
N GLY A 786 -11.34 -39.90 29.05
CA GLY A 786 -10.36 -40.01 30.14
C GLY A 786 -8.91 -39.75 29.74
N ASP A 787 -8.22 -40.75 29.18
CA ASP A 787 -6.75 -40.86 29.29
C ASP A 787 -6.01 -41.26 27.99
N THR A 788 -6.73 -41.50 26.89
CA THR A 788 -6.18 -42.08 25.65
C THR A 788 -6.23 -41.17 24.41
N THR A 789 -6.54 -39.87 24.57
CA THR A 789 -6.58 -38.92 23.45
C THR A 789 -5.21 -38.31 23.15
N ASN A 790 -4.41 -39.00 22.33
CA ASN A 790 -3.06 -38.58 21.93
C ASN A 790 -3.00 -37.32 21.02
N ASN A 791 -4.13 -36.63 20.80
CA ASN A 791 -4.27 -35.56 19.80
C ASN A 791 -4.91 -34.28 20.38
N LYS A 792 -4.06 -33.41 20.97
CA LYS A 792 -4.40 -32.14 21.64
C LYS A 792 -5.05 -31.06 20.75
N TRP A 793 -5.40 -31.37 19.50
CA TRP A 793 -6.03 -30.47 18.54
C TRP A 793 -7.54 -30.71 18.35
N ARG A 794 -8.12 -31.76 18.95
CA ARG A 794 -9.55 -32.13 18.81
C ARG A 794 -10.47 -31.67 19.92
N LEU A 795 -9.93 -31.25 21.07
CA LEU A 795 -10.70 -30.92 22.26
C LEU A 795 -10.01 -29.76 23.00
N CYS A 796 -10.78 -28.75 23.37
CA CYS A 796 -10.31 -27.57 24.13
C CYS A 796 -11.13 -27.42 25.41
N SER A 797 -10.59 -26.72 26.39
CA SER A 797 -11.31 -26.36 27.62
C SER A 797 -12.31 -25.23 27.40
N VAL A 798 -13.37 -25.17 28.21
CA VAL A 798 -14.36 -24.06 28.16
C VAL A 798 -13.70 -22.69 28.41
N GLN A 799 -12.67 -22.66 29.25
CA GLN A 799 -11.88 -21.46 29.51
C GLN A 799 -11.17 -20.96 28.23
N GLU A 800 -10.42 -21.81 27.53
CA GLU A 800 -9.76 -21.45 26.26
C GLU A 800 -10.75 -20.93 25.21
N VAL A 801 -11.97 -21.48 25.17
CA VAL A 801 -13.03 -21.04 24.25
C VAL A 801 -13.59 -19.66 24.62
N GLU A 802 -13.85 -19.36 25.90
CA GLU A 802 -14.29 -18.01 26.29
C GLU A 802 -13.17 -16.96 26.19
N ASP A 803 -11.91 -17.32 26.45
CA ASP A 803 -10.76 -16.43 26.24
C ASP A 803 -10.58 -16.10 24.75
N PHE A 804 -10.70 -17.10 23.87
CA PHE A 804 -10.73 -16.89 22.42
C PHE A 804 -11.88 -15.96 21.99
N LYS A 805 -13.09 -16.17 22.53
CA LYS A 805 -14.23 -15.27 22.28
C LYS A 805 -14.00 -13.87 22.83
N ALA A 806 -13.36 -13.71 23.98
CA ALA A 806 -13.03 -12.40 24.55
C ALA A 806 -12.09 -11.62 23.61
N VAL A 807 -11.07 -12.27 23.05
CA VAL A 807 -10.21 -11.68 22.00
C VAL A 807 -11.04 -11.26 20.77
N LEU A 808 -11.94 -12.12 20.28
CA LEU A 808 -12.83 -11.75 19.15
C LEU A 808 -13.74 -10.55 19.47
N ARG A 809 -14.29 -10.46 20.69
CA ARG A 809 -15.10 -9.31 21.15
C ARG A 809 -14.28 -8.01 21.21
N LEU A 810 -12.96 -8.09 21.39
CA LEU A 810 -12.05 -6.94 21.47
C LEU A 810 -11.47 -6.48 20.12
N LEU A 811 -11.45 -7.31 19.07
CA LEU A 811 -10.89 -6.93 17.76
C LEU A 811 -11.43 -5.59 17.18
N PRO A 812 -12.74 -5.27 17.24
CA PRO A 812 -13.25 -3.97 16.75
C PRO A 812 -12.71 -2.78 17.56
N LEU A 813 -12.52 -2.97 18.87
CA LEU A 813 -11.96 -1.98 19.78
C LEU A 813 -10.49 -1.70 19.48
N TRP A 814 -9.69 -2.77 19.33
CA TRP A 814 -8.27 -2.66 18.97
C TRP A 814 -8.08 -1.96 17.62
N LEU A 815 -8.94 -2.28 16.64
CA LEU A 815 -8.94 -1.59 15.36
C LEU A 815 -9.17 -0.08 15.55
N SER A 816 -10.20 0.32 16.32
CA SER A 816 -10.51 1.73 16.58
C SER A 816 -9.39 2.51 17.29
N ILE A 817 -8.61 1.85 18.16
CA ILE A 817 -7.46 2.45 18.84
C ILE A 817 -6.31 2.70 17.84
N ILE A 818 -6.07 1.78 16.91
CA ILE A 818 -5.07 1.96 15.85
C ILE A 818 -5.44 3.14 14.94
N PHE A 819 -6.73 3.29 14.60
CA PHE A 819 -7.22 4.43 13.80
C PHE A 819 -6.85 5.79 14.42
N ILE A 820 -7.04 5.97 15.73
CA ILE A 820 -6.89 7.26 16.42
C ILE A 820 -5.45 7.50 16.91
N SER A 821 -4.68 6.45 17.16
CA SER A 821 -3.24 6.56 17.48
C SER A 821 -2.43 7.21 16.34
N ILE A 822 -2.86 7.06 15.08
CA ILE A 822 -2.16 7.60 13.91
C ILE A 822 -2.21 9.14 13.88
N PRO A 823 -3.39 9.82 13.91
CA PRO A 823 -3.47 11.27 14.05
C PRO A 823 -2.77 11.82 15.31
N ILE A 824 -2.84 11.12 16.45
CA ILE A 824 -2.15 11.56 17.68
C ILE A 824 -0.62 11.59 17.49
N ALA A 825 -0.05 10.57 16.85
CA ALA A 825 1.39 10.52 16.55
C ALA A 825 1.83 11.62 15.57
N VAL A 826 1.01 11.92 14.56
CA VAL A 826 1.25 13.01 13.61
C VAL A 826 1.17 14.37 14.33
N GLN A 827 0.13 14.60 15.15
CA GLN A 827 -0.04 15.84 15.91
C GLN A 827 1.13 16.10 16.87
N SER A 828 1.63 15.07 17.56
CA SER A 828 2.76 15.24 18.51
C SER A 828 4.05 15.65 17.81
N SER A 829 4.30 15.12 16.61
CA SER A 829 5.48 15.45 15.79
C SER A 829 5.38 16.84 15.17
N LEU A 830 4.21 17.20 14.62
CA LEU A 830 3.96 18.52 14.05
C LEU A 830 4.02 19.64 15.10
N MET A 831 3.57 19.39 16.34
CA MET A 831 3.62 20.40 17.40
C MET A 831 5.04 20.82 17.77
N VAL A 832 6.04 19.94 17.65
CA VAL A 832 7.46 20.28 17.87
C VAL A 832 8.03 21.09 16.69
N LEU A 833 7.61 20.78 15.46
CA LEU A 833 7.96 21.56 14.27
C LEU A 833 7.35 22.97 14.31
N GLN A 834 6.09 23.10 14.72
CA GLN A 834 5.45 24.40 14.96
C GLN A 834 6.18 25.17 16.06
N ALA A 835 6.52 24.52 17.18
CA ALA A 835 7.25 25.13 18.28
C ALA A 835 8.64 25.68 17.88
N LEU A 836 9.30 25.11 16.87
CA LEU A 836 10.57 25.65 16.37
C LEU A 836 10.43 27.01 15.67
N VAL A 837 9.26 27.30 15.08
CA VAL A 837 8.96 28.50 14.27
C VAL A 837 7.96 29.47 14.93
N THR A 838 7.67 29.28 16.22
CA THR A 838 6.96 30.25 17.07
C THR A 838 7.91 30.85 18.11
N ASP A 839 7.58 32.03 18.64
CA ASP A 839 8.29 32.52 19.81
C ASP A 839 8.08 31.57 21.01
N ARG A 840 9.11 31.47 21.85
CA ARG A 840 9.24 30.62 23.02
C ARG A 840 9.83 31.36 24.22
N VAL A 841 10.01 32.68 24.14
CA VAL A 841 10.42 33.50 25.29
C VAL A 841 9.23 33.65 26.24
N LEU A 842 9.38 33.16 27.47
CA LEU A 842 8.37 33.28 28.54
C LEU A 842 8.72 34.42 29.52
N SER A 843 9.99 34.81 29.57
CA SER A 843 10.57 35.87 30.37
C SER A 843 11.92 36.26 29.74
N PRO A 844 12.44 37.50 29.90
CA PRO A 844 13.73 37.91 29.34
C PRO A 844 14.92 36.99 29.67
N HIS A 845 14.83 36.19 30.74
CA HIS A 845 15.84 35.23 31.16
C HIS A 845 15.46 33.76 30.94
N PHE A 846 14.30 33.45 30.34
CA PHE A 846 13.83 32.07 30.17
C PHE A 846 13.13 31.83 28.82
N LYS A 847 13.76 30.99 27.99
CA LYS A 847 13.27 30.54 26.69
C LYS A 847 12.97 29.05 26.75
N VAL A 848 11.75 28.66 26.40
CA VAL A 848 11.28 27.27 26.43
C VAL A 848 11.90 26.49 25.26
N SER A 849 12.31 25.23 25.47
CA SER A 849 12.72 24.37 24.35
C SER A 849 11.51 23.96 23.50
N ALA A 850 11.69 23.82 22.19
CA ALA A 850 10.63 23.32 21.31
C ALA A 850 10.21 21.88 21.67
N GLY A 851 11.15 21.04 22.16
CA GLY A 851 10.82 19.70 22.67
C GLY A 851 10.00 19.75 23.96
N SER A 852 10.25 20.74 24.83
CA SER A 852 9.53 20.92 26.10
C SER A 852 8.07 21.33 25.95
N ILE A 853 7.61 21.82 24.79
CA ILE A 853 6.21 22.22 24.62
C ILE A 853 5.23 21.02 24.70
N GLN A 854 5.69 19.80 24.45
CA GLN A 854 4.90 18.58 24.71
C GLN A 854 4.56 18.37 26.20
N VAL A 855 5.35 18.94 27.13
CA VAL A 855 5.12 18.83 28.59
C VAL A 855 3.73 19.35 28.99
N ILE A 856 3.24 20.40 28.33
CA ILE A 856 1.94 21.03 28.64
C ILE A 856 0.82 19.99 28.52
N ALA A 857 0.80 19.22 27.44
CA ALA A 857 -0.20 18.16 27.22
C ALA A 857 -0.10 17.04 28.27
N ILE A 858 1.10 16.72 28.75
CA ILE A 858 1.34 15.70 29.79
C ILE A 858 0.87 16.20 31.16
N ILE A 859 1.15 17.46 31.51
CA ILE A 859 0.67 18.11 32.75
C ILE A 859 -0.86 18.14 32.76
N PHE A 860 -1.51 18.61 31.69
CA PHE A 860 -2.97 18.59 31.59
C PHE A 860 -3.54 17.17 31.64
N SER A 861 -2.86 16.17 31.08
CA SER A 861 -3.26 14.77 31.20
C SER A 861 -3.20 14.27 32.66
N CYS A 862 -2.13 14.58 33.41
CA CYS A 862 -2.04 14.24 34.83
C CYS A 862 -3.15 14.91 35.66
N ILE A 863 -3.37 16.22 35.47
CA ILE A 863 -4.43 16.97 36.16
C ILE A 863 -5.79 16.37 35.82
N PHE A 864 -6.07 16.07 34.55
CA PHE A 864 -7.33 15.49 34.11
C PHE A 864 -7.54 14.07 34.65
N ILE A 865 -6.51 13.23 34.75
CA ILE A 865 -6.60 11.90 35.38
C ILE A 865 -7.01 12.01 36.85
N ILE A 866 -6.41 12.95 37.59
CA ILE A 866 -6.73 13.21 39.00
C ILE A 866 -8.17 13.75 39.13
N MET A 867 -8.54 14.78 38.37
CA MET A 867 -9.91 15.33 38.35
C MET A 867 -10.96 14.29 37.94
N ASN A 868 -10.64 13.38 37.01
CA ASN A 868 -11.55 12.33 36.57
C ASN A 868 -11.86 11.36 37.72
N ASN A 869 -10.83 10.92 38.43
CA ASN A 869 -10.95 10.06 39.60
C ASN A 869 -11.67 10.74 40.79
N TRP A 870 -11.40 12.02 41.06
CA TRP A 870 -11.87 12.71 42.27
C TRP A 870 -13.16 13.51 42.10
N PHE A 871 -13.47 13.99 40.89
CA PHE A 871 -14.60 14.88 40.61
C PHE A 871 -15.57 14.30 39.57
N PHE A 872 -15.10 13.93 38.38
CA PHE A 872 -16.02 13.54 37.29
C PHE A 872 -16.73 12.19 37.53
N TYR A 873 -16.06 11.13 38.01
CA TYR A 873 -16.79 9.88 38.30
C TYR A 873 -17.78 10.01 39.48
N PRO A 874 -17.45 10.61 40.63
CA PRO A 874 -18.42 10.83 41.71
C PRO A 874 -19.61 11.68 41.27
N MET A 875 -19.37 12.75 40.50
CA MET A 875 -20.42 13.59 39.92
C MET A 875 -21.31 12.80 38.96
N TYR A 876 -20.74 12.10 37.97
CA TYR A 876 -21.49 11.28 37.01
C TYR A 876 -22.32 10.20 37.71
N HIS A 877 -21.75 9.53 38.71
CA HIS A 877 -22.47 8.54 39.51
C HIS A 877 -23.65 9.17 40.26
N LYS A 878 -23.45 10.33 40.89
CA LYS A 878 -24.49 11.05 41.65
C LYS A 878 -25.59 11.64 40.76
N LEU A 879 -25.30 11.97 39.50
CA LEU A 879 -26.28 12.45 38.52
C LEU A 879 -27.05 11.32 37.81
N THR A 880 -26.43 10.16 37.57
CA THR A 880 -27.01 9.11 36.70
C THR A 880 -27.36 7.80 37.43
N ASN A 881 -26.97 7.66 38.70
CA ASN A 881 -27.00 6.41 39.48
C ASN A 881 -26.37 5.21 38.75
N LYS A 882 -25.37 5.47 37.88
CA LYS A 882 -24.67 4.46 37.08
C LYS A 882 -23.16 4.68 37.12
N VAL A 883 -22.40 3.59 37.14
CA VAL A 883 -20.94 3.62 37.00
C VAL A 883 -20.59 3.78 35.51
N MET A 884 -19.75 4.75 35.16
CA MET A 884 -19.33 4.97 33.77
C MET A 884 -18.41 3.85 33.27
N THR A 885 -18.82 3.18 32.20
CA THR A 885 -18.13 2.00 31.65
C THR A 885 -16.77 2.35 31.03
N PRO A 886 -15.81 1.41 30.95
CA PRO A 886 -14.54 1.62 30.25
C PRO A 886 -14.71 2.07 28.80
N LEU A 887 -15.74 1.57 28.10
CA LEU A 887 -16.04 1.94 26.72
C LEU A 887 -16.47 3.41 26.57
N GLN A 888 -17.27 3.92 27.51
CA GLN A 888 -17.65 5.34 27.54
C GLN A 888 -16.45 6.25 27.83
N LYS A 889 -15.52 5.83 28.69
CA LYS A 889 -14.26 6.55 28.98
C LYS A 889 -13.40 6.70 27.71
N ILE A 890 -13.24 5.60 26.95
CA ILE A 890 -12.55 5.59 25.65
C ILE A 890 -13.26 6.52 24.65
N GLY A 891 -14.59 6.43 24.56
CA GLY A 891 -15.40 7.26 23.66
C GLY A 891 -15.25 8.77 23.91
N MET A 892 -15.24 9.20 25.18
CA MET A 892 -14.98 10.61 25.50
C MET A 892 -13.54 11.04 25.19
N GLY A 893 -12.55 10.18 25.44
CA GLY A 893 -11.16 10.44 25.06
C GLY A 893 -11.03 10.72 23.56
N HIS A 894 -11.68 9.90 22.72
CA HIS A 894 -11.72 10.11 21.27
C HIS A 894 -12.34 11.46 20.87
N VAL A 895 -13.40 11.91 21.55
CA VAL A 895 -14.01 13.23 21.30
C VAL A 895 -13.06 14.38 21.65
N PHE A 896 -12.38 14.31 22.79
CA PHE A 896 -11.38 15.32 23.16
C PHE A 896 -10.16 15.35 22.22
N THR A 897 -9.73 14.20 21.70
CA THR A 897 -8.68 14.13 20.66
C THR A 897 -9.12 14.85 19.38
N ILE A 898 -10.35 14.59 18.89
CA ILE A 898 -10.88 15.24 17.69
C ILE A 898 -11.00 16.76 17.88
N LEU A 899 -11.48 17.20 19.05
CA LEU A 899 -11.57 18.62 19.40
C LEU A 899 -10.19 19.29 19.47
N SER A 900 -9.19 18.62 20.05
CA SER A 900 -7.80 19.08 20.07
C SER A 900 -7.25 19.33 18.66
N MET A 901 -7.47 18.38 17.74
CA MET A 901 -7.01 18.49 16.36
C MET A 901 -7.71 19.63 15.59
N ALA A 902 -9.00 19.84 15.81
CA ALA A 902 -9.73 20.98 15.26
C ALA A 902 -9.18 22.32 15.78
N ILE A 903 -8.86 22.41 17.08
CA ILE A 903 -8.24 23.60 17.69
C ILE A 903 -6.84 23.83 17.12
N SER A 904 -5.99 22.80 17.01
CA SER A 904 -4.66 22.93 16.39
C SER A 904 -4.73 23.45 14.95
N ALA A 905 -5.70 22.99 14.14
CA ALA A 905 -5.90 23.47 12.78
C ALA A 905 -6.34 24.96 12.72
N VAL A 906 -7.21 25.39 13.64
CA VAL A 906 -7.62 26.80 13.76
C VAL A 906 -6.47 27.69 14.22
N VAL A 907 -5.62 27.22 15.15
CA VAL A 907 -4.42 27.96 15.60
C VAL A 907 -3.41 28.11 14.47
N GLU A 908 -3.13 27.05 13.71
CA GLU A 908 -2.21 27.14 12.57
C GLU A 908 -2.77 28.04 11.45
N SER A 909 -4.07 27.96 11.16
CA SER A 909 -4.75 28.86 10.22
C SER A 909 -4.65 30.33 10.64
N LYS A 910 -4.70 30.63 11.95
CA LYS A 910 -4.42 31.97 12.48
C LYS A 910 -2.95 32.35 12.34
N ARG A 911 -2.00 31.46 12.69
CA ARG A 911 -0.55 31.71 12.57
C ARG A 911 -0.16 32.09 11.14
N LEU A 912 -0.64 31.34 10.15
CA LEU A 912 -0.40 31.60 8.73
C LEU A 912 -0.98 32.95 8.29
N LYS A 913 -2.17 33.33 8.77
CA LYS A 913 -2.76 34.65 8.52
C LYS A 913 -1.97 35.79 9.17
N THR A 914 -1.44 35.60 10.38
CA THR A 914 -0.57 36.60 11.03
C THR A 914 0.70 36.80 10.21
N VAL A 915 1.40 35.72 9.83
CA VAL A 915 2.61 35.81 8.99
C VAL A 915 2.30 36.49 7.65
N GLN A 916 1.18 36.17 7.01
CA GLN A 916 0.79 36.80 5.74
C GLN A 916 0.44 38.29 5.89
N ASN A 917 -0.16 38.69 7.03
CA ASN A 917 -0.44 40.08 7.34
C ASN A 917 0.82 40.87 7.75
N GLU A 918 1.75 40.26 8.48
CA GLU A 918 3.05 40.85 8.81
C GLU A 918 3.92 41.04 7.57
N HIS A 919 3.88 40.08 6.63
CA HIS A 919 4.50 40.26 5.31
C HIS A 919 3.87 41.43 4.54
N LEU A 920 2.54 41.59 4.63
CA LEU A 920 1.83 42.73 4.06
C LEU A 920 2.25 44.06 4.71
N MET A 921 2.29 44.14 6.04
CA MET A 921 2.71 45.35 6.77
C MET A 921 4.21 45.66 6.56
N SER A 922 5.05 44.64 6.38
CA SER A 922 6.46 44.82 6.00
C SER A 922 6.59 45.41 4.60
N CYS A 923 5.81 44.93 3.62
CA CYS A 923 5.73 45.54 2.29
C CYS A 923 5.23 46.99 2.35
N TYR A 924 4.19 47.29 3.15
CA TYR A 924 3.71 48.67 3.33
C TYR A 924 4.74 49.57 4.03
N GLY A 925 5.49 49.06 5.01
CA GLY A 925 6.57 49.80 5.67
C GLY A 925 7.75 50.11 4.73
N CYS A 926 8.05 49.20 3.81
CA CYS A 926 9.04 49.42 2.76
C CYS A 926 8.57 50.49 1.73
N PHE A 927 7.26 50.64 1.55
CA PHE A 927 6.62 51.66 0.72
C PHE A 927 6.47 53.04 1.40
N LEU A 928 6.96 53.21 2.64
CA LEU A 928 6.97 54.49 3.39
C LEU A 928 8.40 55.01 3.65
N LEU A 929 9.41 54.38 3.06
CA LEU A 929 10.84 54.75 3.15
C LEU A 929 11.49 54.94 1.76
N LEU A 930 10.64 55.20 0.75
CA LEU A 930 10.93 55.62 -0.61
C LEU A 930 10.03 56.81 -0.97
#